data_AF-A0A9P0DJE0-F1
#
_entry.id   AF-A0A9P0DJE0-F1
#
_cell.length_a   1.000
_cell.length_b   1.000
_cell.length_c   1.000
_cell.angle_alpha   90.00
_cell.angle_beta   90.00
_cell.angle_gamma   90.00
#
_symmetry.space_group_name_H-M   'P 1'
#
loop_
_entity.id
_entity.type
_entity.pdbx_description
1 polymer ?
#
loop_
_entity_poly.entity_id
_entity_poly.type
_entity_poly.pdbx_seq_one_letter_code
_entity_poly.pdbx_strand_id
1 'polypeptide(L)'
;MEKFPLKRSGIPSQDTSTYQSVNKKLQYANGNSSNVSTFGASVDEDMIDIQTSAAGGETIRDRTSRMGEEDDGVSHYSVSYSGTHESGDIPGIGQYEDFHTIDWQRDIARDRMRHRRIVKKKQDSIWNLIEGAHDAWSGWLCVLLVGLFTGAVASVIDIGATWMTDLKFGICPQAFWLNQEQCCWSSNETSLEAGNCSQWHTWAEILGQSRKGAGSYIISYLFYIVWALLFASLSASLVRMFAPYACGSGIPEIKTILSGFIIRGYLGKWTLIIKCVGLILSVSAGLSLGKEGPMVHIACAIGNILSYLFPKYGRNEAKKREILSASAAAGVSVAFGAPIGGVLFSLEEVSYYFPLKTLWRSFFCALIAAFILRSINPFGNEHSVLFYVEYNKPWIFFELIPFIGLGIIGGVIATIFIKANLWWCRYRKFSKLGQYPVTEVLLVTVMTAIIAYPNPYTRMNTSQLIYLLFSQCGISNSDDLCDYNRNFTDVNSAIEIAAAGPGVHRAVWLLILALILKLIMTVFTFGMKVPCGLFIPSLCLGAIVGRIVGIGMEQLAYHYPKIWLFSGECSTGDDCITPGLYAMVGAAAVLGGVTRMTISLVVIMFELTGGVRYIVPLMAAAMASKWVGDALGRQGIYDAHIALNGYPFLDSKDEFQHTSLAADVMQPKRNETLSVITQDSMTVDDIEALLKETEHNGYPVVVSRESQYLVGFVLRRDLNLAVANAKRMVDGICGQSLVLFTAGGAPQTLGPPPLKLKKILDMAPITITDQTPMETVVDMFRKLGLRQTLVTHNGMGSFSSVPKILNNDLLDEDLDLPRNISRNELIQHCQRQPLVHPMVKRAFRRDEGPDSNHGVKVRKLNTLTKACSEYISNPYNLRVLQWNILSQALGQMNDNFAKCPDEALAWNVRRYLIIEELIEYCPDIICIQEVDHFNFLRHVLGTQGYKGMFFPKPDSPCIYINGNNGPDGCAIFYRNDKLDLLKAETRILEIWKVQSNQVALLMILKIKETGQEICVTTTHLKARKGPLLSTLRNEQGKDLMHFIERHCDNRPLILCGDFNAEPTEPIYGTLLASSLGLGSAYADCDTTDTDANLTSACREPAYTTWKIRGEGEVCHTIDYIFYTKDNLEIEAVLEMPSEEEIGEHRVPSFSYPSDHFSLVCDFRVGRC
;
A
#
# COMPACT_ATOMS: atom_id res chain seq x y z
N MET A 1 6.53 -47.44 6.59
CA MET A 1 7.21 -48.31 7.59
C MET A 1 7.96 -47.42 8.57
N GLU A 2 8.25 -47.90 9.78
CA GLU A 2 9.24 -47.39 10.77
C GLU A 2 9.12 -45.88 11.18
N LYS A 3 8.83 -45.43 12.42
CA LYS A 3 9.02 -45.91 13.82
C LYS A 3 10.51 -46.16 14.18
N PHE A 4 11.12 -45.66 15.26
CA PHE A 4 10.64 -45.17 16.59
C PHE A 4 11.38 -43.87 17.09
N PRO A 5 11.71 -43.56 18.39
CA PRO A 5 10.87 -42.61 19.17
C PRO A 5 11.56 -41.55 20.09
N LEU A 6 10.70 -40.64 20.59
CA LEU A 6 10.72 -39.83 21.84
C LEU A 6 11.80 -40.02 22.94
N LYS A 7 12.15 -38.89 23.59
CA LYS A 7 12.23 -38.79 25.07
C LYS A 7 11.86 -37.37 25.59
N ARG A 8 11.51 -37.25 26.88
CA ARG A 8 10.93 -36.05 27.56
C ARG A 8 11.51 -35.86 28.97
N SER A 9 11.59 -34.60 29.43
CA SER A 9 11.76 -34.13 30.84
C SER A 9 11.67 -32.59 30.86
N GLY A 10 11.08 -31.86 31.82
CA GLY A 10 10.33 -32.15 33.06
C GLY A 10 9.68 -30.83 33.61
N ILE A 11 8.78 -30.89 34.60
CA ILE A 11 7.81 -29.80 35.02
C ILE A 11 7.76 -29.74 36.57
N PRO A 12 7.86 -28.60 37.31
CA PRO A 12 6.96 -27.41 37.45
C PRO A 12 6.35 -26.69 36.22
N SER A 13 5.34 -25.80 36.17
CA SER A 13 4.03 -25.46 36.83
C SER A 13 3.85 -24.85 38.26
N GLN A 14 3.79 -23.50 38.36
CA GLN A 14 3.00 -22.65 39.30
C GLN A 14 2.87 -21.23 38.67
N ASP A 15 1.85 -20.38 38.89
CA ASP A 15 0.52 -20.57 39.50
C ASP A 15 -0.51 -19.54 38.93
N THR A 16 -1.81 -19.70 39.21
CA THR A 16 -2.91 -18.87 38.64
C THR A 16 -3.31 -17.65 39.46
N SER A 17 -3.77 -16.57 38.81
CA SER A 17 -4.78 -15.65 39.37
C SER A 17 -5.66 -15.02 38.26
N THR A 18 -6.83 -14.49 38.62
CA THR A 18 -7.95 -14.18 37.69
C THR A 18 -8.80 -13.01 38.21
N TYR A 19 -9.55 -12.33 37.32
CA TYR A 19 -10.54 -11.27 37.62
C TYR A 19 -9.93 -9.94 38.18
N GLN A 20 -10.61 -8.79 38.22
CA GLN A 20 -12.01 -8.47 37.87
C GLN A 20 -12.17 -7.04 37.34
N SER A 21 -13.26 -6.76 36.64
CA SER A 21 -13.68 -5.41 36.22
C SER A 21 -14.29 -4.59 37.37
N VAL A 22 -14.01 -3.28 37.42
CA VAL A 22 -14.85 -2.32 38.16
C VAL A 22 -15.23 -1.16 37.24
N ASN A 23 -16.52 -0.89 37.14
CA ASN A 23 -17.10 0.17 36.32
C ASN A 23 -17.88 1.11 37.25
N LYS A 24 -17.73 2.44 37.13
CA LYS A 24 -18.52 3.38 37.96
C LYS A 24 -18.87 4.69 37.24
N LYS A 25 -20.17 4.90 37.10
CA LYS A 25 -20.85 6.17 36.79
C LYS A 25 -20.85 7.06 38.06
N LEU A 26 -21.38 8.30 38.15
CA LEU A 26 -22.26 9.13 37.31
C LEU A 26 -22.28 10.56 37.94
N GLN A 27 -22.50 11.65 37.19
CA GLN A 27 -23.49 12.70 37.53
C GLN A 27 -23.63 13.80 36.45
N TYR A 28 -24.69 14.62 36.57
CA TYR A 28 -25.19 15.61 35.58
C TYR A 28 -25.52 16.95 36.27
N ALA A 29 -25.15 18.09 35.65
CA ALA A 29 -25.86 19.38 35.67
C ALA A 29 -25.15 20.33 34.67
N ASN A 30 -25.67 20.71 33.49
CA ASN A 30 -26.89 21.46 33.12
C ASN A 30 -26.70 23.00 33.13
N GLY A 31 -26.72 23.65 31.96
CA GLY A 31 -26.58 25.10 31.76
C GLY A 31 -26.60 25.51 30.27
N ASN A 32 -27.47 26.43 29.88
CA ASN A 32 -27.76 26.79 28.47
C ASN A 32 -26.87 27.92 27.91
N SER A 33 -26.60 27.91 26.59
CA SER A 33 -26.99 29.05 25.69
C SER A 33 -26.72 28.79 24.19
N SER A 34 -27.65 29.30 23.36
CA SER A 34 -27.53 29.69 21.93
C SER A 34 -26.72 28.81 20.95
N ASN A 35 -27.42 28.05 20.11
CA ASN A 35 -26.88 27.54 18.85
C ASN A 35 -26.74 28.66 17.79
N VAL A 36 -25.58 28.73 17.13
CA VAL A 36 -25.45 29.29 15.77
C VAL A 36 -24.80 28.21 14.91
N SER A 37 -25.41 27.89 13.78
CA SER A 37 -24.96 26.81 12.90
C SER A 37 -23.72 27.20 12.09
N THR A 38 -22.63 26.46 12.22
CA THR A 38 -21.49 26.51 11.30
C THR A 38 -21.12 25.08 10.90
N PHE A 39 -20.76 24.86 9.63
CA PHE A 39 -20.48 23.52 9.12
C PHE A 39 -19.22 22.94 9.78
N GLY A 40 -19.35 21.80 10.45
CA GLY A 40 -18.21 21.03 10.92
C GLY A 40 -17.48 20.36 9.75
N ALA A 41 -16.33 20.90 9.36
CA ALA A 41 -15.37 20.17 8.55
C ALA A 41 -14.77 19.02 9.37
N SER A 42 -14.46 17.90 8.72
CA SER A 42 -13.75 16.79 9.37
C SER A 42 -12.34 17.20 9.77
N VAL A 43 -11.88 16.74 10.94
CA VAL A 43 -10.47 16.83 11.33
C VAL A 43 -9.63 16.02 10.33
N ASP A 44 -8.79 16.70 9.56
CA ASP A 44 -7.76 16.06 8.74
C ASP A 44 -6.57 15.70 9.63
N GLU A 45 -6.18 14.42 9.66
CA GLU A 45 -4.90 14.01 10.25
C GLU A 45 -3.74 14.39 9.31
N ASP A 46 -2.76 15.07 9.90
CA ASP A 46 -1.39 15.31 9.43
C ASP A 46 -1.23 15.79 7.98
N MET A 47 -1.50 17.08 7.76
CA MET A 47 -0.74 17.84 6.76
C MET A 47 0.62 18.22 7.35
N ILE A 48 1.69 17.89 6.64
CA ILE A 48 3.02 18.46 6.85
C ILE A 48 3.51 18.99 5.50
N ASP A 49 3.53 20.31 5.36
CA ASP A 49 4.01 21.01 4.16
C ASP A 49 5.54 21.08 4.15
N ILE A 50 6.16 20.84 2.99
CA ILE A 50 7.56 21.14 2.73
C ILE A 50 7.63 21.87 1.39
N GLN A 51 8.02 23.14 1.43
CA GLN A 51 8.09 24.00 0.24
C GLN A 51 9.22 23.56 -0.69
N THR A 52 9.06 23.82 -2.00
CA THR A 52 10.14 23.67 -2.99
C THR A 52 10.25 24.95 -3.81
N SER A 53 11.02 25.89 -3.25
CA SER A 53 11.38 27.17 -3.84
C SER A 53 12.02 26.97 -5.22
N ALA A 54 11.59 27.79 -6.19
CA ALA A 54 12.25 27.93 -7.49
C ALA A 54 11.69 29.19 -8.14
N ALA A 55 12.58 30.16 -8.38
CA ALA A 55 12.44 31.38 -9.17
C ALA A 55 11.12 32.18 -9.04
N GLY A 56 11.13 33.16 -8.14
CA GLY A 56 10.62 34.48 -8.51
C GLY A 56 11.64 35.15 -9.45
N GLY A 57 11.18 36.02 -10.35
CA GLY A 57 12.07 36.73 -11.28
C GLY A 57 12.48 38.10 -10.76
N GLU A 58 13.78 38.41 -10.79
CA GLU A 58 14.29 39.76 -10.61
C GLU A 58 14.64 40.40 -11.95
N THR A 59 14.38 41.71 -12.10
CA THR A 59 15.23 42.56 -12.93
C THR A 59 15.24 44.00 -12.41
N ILE A 60 16.24 44.23 -11.57
CA ILE A 60 16.97 45.49 -11.32
C ILE A 60 16.56 46.68 -12.22
N ARG A 61 16.27 47.82 -11.58
CA ARG A 61 16.27 49.13 -12.23
C ARG A 61 17.71 49.53 -12.56
N ASP A 62 17.95 50.11 -13.73
CA ASP A 62 19.10 51.00 -13.89
C ASP A 62 18.75 52.26 -14.71
N ARG A 63 19.56 53.31 -14.55
CA ARG A 63 19.44 54.63 -15.18
C ARG A 63 20.81 55.11 -15.64
N THR A 64 21.00 55.28 -16.94
CA THR A 64 21.68 56.49 -17.46
C THR A 64 21.39 56.70 -18.94
N SER A 65 21.80 57.86 -19.48
CA SER A 65 21.36 58.39 -20.77
C SER A 65 22.49 58.45 -21.81
N ARG A 66 22.12 58.33 -23.10
CA ARG A 66 22.29 59.38 -24.12
C ARG A 66 21.64 59.01 -25.47
N MET A 67 21.51 60.02 -26.34
CA MET A 67 20.95 59.94 -27.70
C MET A 67 22.07 59.83 -28.74
N GLY A 68 21.73 59.31 -29.93
CA GLY A 68 22.54 59.38 -31.15
C GLY A 68 21.99 58.47 -32.25
N GLU A 69 21.74 59.01 -33.44
CA GLU A 69 21.47 58.28 -34.69
C GLU A 69 22.75 57.54 -35.20
N GLU A 70 22.77 56.66 -36.22
CA GLU A 70 22.10 56.69 -37.53
C GLU A 70 22.11 55.27 -38.22
N ASP A 71 21.69 55.18 -39.49
CA ASP A 71 21.64 53.95 -40.34
C ASP A 71 23.02 53.27 -40.56
N ASP A 72 23.18 52.03 -41.05
CA ASP A 72 22.47 51.34 -42.15
C ASP A 72 22.58 49.78 -42.04
N GLY A 73 21.84 49.01 -42.82
CA GLY A 73 21.59 47.57 -42.55
C GLY A 73 21.95 46.54 -43.64
N VAL A 74 22.11 45.27 -43.21
CA VAL A 74 21.88 44.05 -44.01
C VAL A 74 21.23 43.00 -43.09
N SER A 75 20.20 42.29 -43.58
CA SER A 75 19.32 41.46 -42.75
C SER A 75 19.60 39.95 -42.83
N HIS A 76 19.81 39.34 -41.66
CA HIS A 76 19.55 37.91 -41.44
C HIS A 76 18.45 37.76 -40.39
N TYR A 77 17.25 37.34 -40.82
CA TYR A 77 16.09 37.16 -39.93
C TYR A 77 16.22 35.90 -39.06
N SER A 78 16.78 36.05 -37.86
CA SER A 78 16.51 35.12 -36.75
C SER A 78 15.20 35.53 -36.06
N VAL A 79 14.10 34.84 -36.35
CA VAL A 79 12.78 35.14 -35.77
C VAL A 79 12.72 34.67 -34.32
N SER A 80 12.81 35.61 -33.38
CA SER A 80 12.68 35.37 -31.94
C SER A 80 11.27 34.92 -31.57
N TYR A 81 11.08 33.63 -31.26
CA TYR A 81 9.83 33.13 -30.69
C TYR A 81 9.87 33.17 -29.16
N SER A 82 9.53 34.33 -28.59
CA SER A 82 9.33 34.49 -27.15
C SER A 82 8.00 33.83 -26.74
N GLY A 83 8.05 32.56 -26.33
CA GLY A 83 6.89 31.81 -25.83
C GLY A 83 7.32 30.71 -24.87
N THR A 84 6.84 30.76 -23.62
CA THR A 84 7.19 29.84 -22.53
C THR A 84 6.53 28.46 -22.66
N HIS A 85 6.89 27.74 -23.71
CA HIS A 85 6.50 26.34 -23.93
C HIS A 85 7.39 25.38 -23.13
N GLU A 86 7.16 25.27 -21.82
CA GLU A 86 7.56 24.09 -21.03
C GLU A 86 6.68 22.87 -21.42
N SER A 87 6.81 22.40 -22.66
CA SER A 87 6.09 21.25 -23.19
C SER A 87 7.07 20.25 -23.82
N GLY A 88 7.45 19.24 -23.03
CA GLY A 88 8.50 18.29 -23.41
C GLY A 88 8.48 16.91 -22.74
N ASP A 89 7.43 16.57 -21.97
CA ASP A 89 7.16 15.16 -21.64
C ASP A 89 6.87 14.44 -22.97
N ILE A 90 7.77 13.55 -23.40
CA ILE A 90 7.69 12.93 -24.74
C ILE A 90 6.37 12.15 -24.87
N PRO A 91 5.52 12.43 -25.89
CA PRO A 91 4.20 11.83 -25.99
C PRO A 91 4.24 10.29 -26.00
N GLY A 92 3.74 9.69 -24.92
CA GLY A 92 3.68 8.23 -24.75
C GLY A 92 4.68 7.63 -23.75
N ILE A 93 5.58 8.41 -23.14
CA ILE A 93 6.35 7.93 -21.97
C ILE A 93 5.39 7.55 -20.85
N GLY A 94 5.64 6.39 -20.22
CA GLY A 94 4.96 6.00 -18.99
C GLY A 94 3.59 5.33 -19.10
N GLN A 95 3.13 4.98 -20.30
CA GLN A 95 2.03 4.01 -20.46
C GLN A 95 2.59 2.58 -20.58
N TYR A 96 1.95 1.62 -19.92
CA TYR A 96 2.32 0.20 -20.00
C TYR A 96 1.64 -0.49 -21.18
N GLU A 97 2.34 -1.43 -21.81
CA GLU A 97 1.81 -2.30 -22.88
C GLU A 97 0.94 -3.44 -22.32
N ASP A 98 0.49 -4.37 -23.17
CA ASP A 98 -0.35 -5.49 -22.74
C ASP A 98 0.48 -6.60 -22.08
N PHE A 99 -0.08 -7.31 -21.10
CA PHE A 99 0.61 -8.37 -20.34
C PHE A 99 1.90 -7.91 -19.63
N HIS A 100 1.94 -6.66 -19.15
CA HIS A 100 3.05 -6.09 -18.37
C HIS A 100 2.64 -5.71 -16.93
N THR A 101 3.63 -5.66 -16.04
CA THR A 101 3.48 -5.17 -14.67
C THR A 101 3.64 -3.65 -14.57
N ILE A 102 2.87 -3.04 -13.66
CA ILE A 102 2.96 -1.62 -13.26
C ILE A 102 4.30 -1.35 -12.57
N ASP A 103 4.88 -0.18 -12.86
CA ASP A 103 6.00 0.39 -12.12
C ASP A 103 5.46 1.30 -11.01
N TRP A 104 5.19 0.68 -9.86
CA TRP A 104 4.54 1.34 -8.72
C TRP A 104 5.36 2.53 -8.21
N GLN A 105 6.69 2.42 -8.24
CA GLN A 105 7.58 3.47 -7.73
C GLN A 105 7.53 4.71 -8.64
N ARG A 106 7.60 4.50 -9.97
CA ARG A 106 7.50 5.57 -10.95
C ARG A 106 6.14 6.27 -10.94
N ASP A 107 5.04 5.53 -10.85
CA ASP A 107 3.69 6.13 -10.82
C ASP A 107 3.38 6.86 -9.51
N ILE A 108 3.87 6.38 -8.36
CA ILE A 108 3.73 7.10 -7.09
C ILE A 108 4.64 8.35 -7.05
N ALA A 109 5.87 8.27 -7.59
CA ALA A 109 6.75 9.44 -7.74
C ALA A 109 6.15 10.50 -8.68
N ARG A 110 5.55 10.07 -9.80
CA ARG A 110 4.81 10.91 -10.75
C ARG A 110 3.63 11.64 -10.08
N ASP A 111 2.83 10.94 -9.27
CA ASP A 111 1.71 11.55 -8.53
C ASP A 111 2.20 12.55 -7.47
N ARG A 112 3.23 12.20 -6.70
CA ARG A 112 3.87 13.10 -5.71
C ARG A 112 4.42 14.38 -6.36
N MET A 113 5.09 14.26 -7.51
CA MET A 113 5.56 15.43 -8.29
C MET A 113 4.41 16.27 -8.83
N ARG A 114 3.35 15.64 -9.37
CA ARG A 114 2.15 16.34 -9.84
C ARG A 114 1.47 17.10 -8.70
N HIS A 115 1.32 16.47 -7.54
CA HIS A 115 0.69 17.10 -6.38
C HIS A 115 1.49 18.29 -5.86
N ARG A 116 2.83 18.18 -5.73
CA ARG A 116 3.71 19.31 -5.39
C ARG A 116 3.56 20.49 -6.36
N ARG A 117 3.48 20.25 -7.68
CA ARG A 117 3.24 21.31 -8.69
C ARG A 117 1.90 22.02 -8.46
N ILE A 118 0.83 21.28 -8.15
CA ILE A 118 -0.51 21.83 -7.90
C ILE A 118 -0.52 22.63 -6.58
N VAL A 119 0.04 22.08 -5.50
CA VAL A 119 0.11 22.75 -4.19
C VAL A 119 0.92 24.05 -4.28
N LYS A 120 2.08 24.05 -4.95
CA LYS A 120 2.85 25.28 -5.19
C LYS A 120 2.03 26.31 -6.00
N LYS A 121 1.45 25.90 -7.13
CA LYS A 121 0.66 26.80 -7.99
C LYS A 121 -0.63 27.33 -7.36
N LYS A 122 -1.17 26.67 -6.32
CA LYS A 122 -2.36 27.09 -5.56
C LYS A 122 -2.23 28.52 -5.00
N GLN A 123 -1.00 28.98 -4.73
CA GLN A 123 -0.71 30.31 -4.20
C GLN A 123 -0.75 31.42 -5.28
N ASP A 124 -0.54 31.06 -6.56
CA ASP A 124 -0.36 32.05 -7.65
C ASP A 124 -1.67 32.62 -8.22
N SER A 125 -2.80 31.89 -8.12
CA SER A 125 -4.04 32.28 -8.79
C SER A 125 -5.31 31.59 -8.27
N ILE A 126 -6.44 32.31 -8.33
CA ILE A 126 -7.79 31.78 -8.06
C ILE A 126 -8.12 30.59 -8.98
N TRP A 127 -7.66 30.60 -10.23
CA TRP A 127 -7.87 29.47 -11.16
C TRP A 127 -7.09 28.23 -10.71
N ASN A 128 -5.88 28.39 -10.19
CA ASN A 128 -5.06 27.29 -9.66
C ASN A 128 -5.63 26.77 -8.33
N LEU A 129 -6.24 27.65 -7.52
CA LEU A 129 -7.00 27.27 -6.32
C LEU A 129 -8.21 26.39 -6.68
N ILE A 130 -8.94 26.73 -7.74
CA ILE A 130 -10.04 25.91 -8.28
C ILE A 130 -9.51 24.58 -8.84
N GLU A 131 -8.39 24.57 -9.56
CA GLU A 131 -7.76 23.32 -10.04
C GLU A 131 -7.36 22.40 -8.88
N GLY A 132 -6.78 22.97 -7.81
CA GLY A 132 -6.42 22.23 -6.60
C GLY A 132 -7.63 21.65 -5.86
N ALA A 133 -8.71 22.43 -5.72
CA ALA A 133 -9.97 21.97 -5.13
C ALA A 133 -10.62 20.85 -5.97
N HIS A 134 -10.61 21.00 -7.30
CA HIS A 134 -11.07 19.96 -8.22
C HIS A 134 -10.22 18.69 -8.12
N ASP A 135 -8.89 18.79 -8.04
CA ASP A 135 -8.02 17.63 -7.89
C ASP A 135 -8.28 16.87 -6.57
N ALA A 136 -8.55 17.59 -5.48
CA ALA A 136 -8.93 17.01 -4.20
C ALA A 136 -10.29 16.28 -4.27
N TRP A 137 -11.33 16.93 -4.80
CA TRP A 137 -12.69 16.37 -4.84
C TRP A 137 -12.89 15.29 -5.92
N SER A 138 -12.10 15.32 -7.01
CA SER A 138 -12.22 14.41 -8.17
C SER A 138 -12.29 12.92 -7.80
N GLY A 139 -11.61 12.48 -6.74
CA GLY A 139 -11.67 11.08 -6.28
C GLY A 139 -13.04 10.67 -5.76
N TRP A 140 -13.69 11.55 -4.98
CA TRP A 140 -15.03 11.33 -4.45
C TRP A 140 -16.09 11.42 -5.54
N LEU A 141 -15.98 12.39 -6.46
CA LEU A 141 -16.88 12.53 -7.60
C LEU A 141 -16.78 11.32 -8.55
N CYS A 142 -15.57 10.79 -8.76
CA CYS A 142 -15.36 9.57 -9.54
C CYS A 142 -16.07 8.36 -8.90
N VAL A 143 -15.87 8.10 -7.59
CA VAL A 143 -16.55 6.97 -6.92
C VAL A 143 -18.05 7.16 -6.74
N LEU A 144 -18.54 8.41 -6.63
CA LEU A 144 -19.97 8.71 -6.68
C LEU A 144 -20.58 8.22 -8.00
N LEU A 145 -20.00 8.62 -9.13
CA LEU A 145 -20.45 8.20 -10.46
C LEU A 145 -20.36 6.68 -10.64
N VAL A 146 -19.27 6.05 -10.19
CA VAL A 146 -19.13 4.58 -10.22
C VAL A 146 -20.24 3.90 -9.42
N GLY A 147 -20.55 4.38 -8.20
CA GLY A 147 -21.64 3.84 -7.39
C GLY A 147 -23.00 3.96 -8.08
N LEU A 148 -23.32 5.14 -8.60
CA LEU A 148 -24.58 5.42 -9.31
C LEU A 148 -24.76 4.51 -10.52
N PHE A 149 -23.76 4.42 -11.40
CA PHE A 149 -23.83 3.57 -12.60
C PHE A 149 -23.81 2.08 -12.27
N THR A 150 -23.08 1.64 -11.23
CA THR A 150 -23.06 0.24 -10.79
C THR A 150 -24.42 -0.20 -10.26
N GLY A 151 -25.06 0.61 -9.41
CA GLY A 151 -26.41 0.35 -8.90
C GLY A 151 -27.44 0.24 -10.03
N ALA A 152 -27.46 1.22 -10.94
CA ALA A 152 -28.41 1.22 -12.06
C ALA A 152 -28.21 0.02 -13.02
N VAL A 153 -26.96 -0.34 -13.34
CA VAL A 153 -26.67 -1.51 -14.19
C VAL A 153 -27.05 -2.82 -13.51
N ALA A 154 -26.85 -2.94 -12.19
CA ALA A 154 -27.28 -4.11 -11.42
C ALA A 154 -28.81 -4.27 -11.44
N SER A 155 -29.58 -3.20 -11.21
CA SER A 155 -31.04 -3.25 -11.30
C SER A 155 -31.55 -3.69 -12.67
N VAL A 156 -30.91 -3.23 -13.76
CA VAL A 156 -31.25 -3.65 -15.14
C VAL A 156 -30.95 -5.14 -15.37
N ILE A 157 -29.85 -5.66 -14.81
CA ILE A 157 -29.50 -7.08 -14.87
C ILE A 157 -30.52 -7.92 -14.08
N ASP A 158 -30.92 -7.49 -12.89
CA ASP A 158 -31.80 -8.27 -12.01
C ASP A 158 -33.25 -8.30 -12.53
N ILE A 159 -33.79 -7.17 -13.00
CA ILE A 159 -35.11 -7.11 -13.66
C ILE A 159 -35.08 -7.96 -14.94
N GLY A 160 -34.07 -7.75 -15.80
CA GLY A 160 -33.95 -8.45 -17.08
C GLY A 160 -33.78 -9.97 -16.93
N ALA A 161 -32.93 -10.42 -16.00
CA ALA A 161 -32.70 -11.84 -15.75
C ALA A 161 -33.92 -12.54 -15.14
N THR A 162 -34.70 -11.84 -14.31
CA THR A 162 -35.94 -12.38 -13.72
C THR A 162 -37.01 -12.54 -14.81
N TRP A 163 -37.35 -11.45 -15.52
CA TRP A 163 -38.30 -11.47 -16.63
C TRP A 163 -37.96 -12.53 -17.69
N MET A 164 -36.70 -12.57 -18.16
CA MET A 164 -36.28 -13.57 -19.17
C MET A 164 -36.20 -15.00 -18.61
N THR A 165 -36.13 -15.20 -17.29
CA THR A 165 -36.24 -16.54 -16.69
C THR A 165 -37.68 -17.06 -16.77
N ASP A 166 -38.66 -16.19 -16.51
CA ASP A 166 -40.07 -16.55 -16.45
C ASP A 166 -40.65 -16.93 -17.82
N LEU A 167 -40.08 -16.39 -18.90
CA LEU A 167 -40.38 -16.78 -20.29
C LEU A 167 -40.25 -18.29 -20.57
N LYS A 168 -39.51 -19.05 -19.75
CA LYS A 168 -39.44 -20.53 -19.85
C LYS A 168 -40.71 -21.24 -19.35
N PHE A 169 -41.52 -20.57 -18.53
CA PHE A 169 -42.70 -21.13 -17.88
C PHE A 169 -44.02 -20.60 -18.49
N GLY A 170 -44.06 -19.32 -18.86
CA GLY A 170 -45.23 -18.68 -19.44
C GLY A 170 -44.98 -17.23 -19.88
N ILE A 171 -46.06 -16.49 -20.12
CA ILE A 171 -46.05 -15.04 -20.37
C ILE A 171 -47.26 -14.35 -19.73
N CYS A 172 -47.15 -13.03 -19.52
CA CYS A 172 -48.25 -12.15 -19.17
C CYS A 172 -48.87 -11.54 -20.44
N PRO A 173 -50.08 -11.90 -20.90
CA PRO A 173 -50.62 -11.43 -22.17
C PRO A 173 -50.96 -9.93 -22.20
N GLN A 174 -51.30 -9.35 -21.05
CA GLN A 174 -51.65 -7.92 -20.92
C GLN A 174 -50.43 -7.01 -21.13
N ALA A 175 -49.25 -7.46 -20.69
CA ALA A 175 -48.01 -6.70 -20.73
C ALA A 175 -46.80 -7.65 -20.76
N PHE A 176 -46.28 -7.90 -21.97
CA PHE A 176 -45.22 -8.89 -22.23
C PHE A 176 -43.92 -8.65 -21.42
N TRP A 177 -43.67 -7.43 -20.95
CA TRP A 177 -42.48 -7.03 -20.19
C TRP A 177 -42.59 -7.24 -18.67
N LEU A 178 -43.73 -7.70 -18.15
CA LEU A 178 -43.87 -8.04 -16.71
C LEU A 178 -43.32 -9.44 -16.42
N ASN A 179 -42.65 -9.59 -15.28
CA ASN A 179 -42.32 -10.92 -14.73
C ASN A 179 -43.59 -11.58 -14.14
N GLN A 180 -43.50 -12.84 -13.69
CA GLN A 180 -44.66 -13.55 -13.16
C GLN A 180 -45.28 -12.84 -11.95
N GLU A 181 -44.46 -12.39 -10.99
CA GLU A 181 -44.91 -11.78 -9.74
C GLU A 181 -45.64 -10.44 -9.99
N GLN A 182 -45.06 -9.54 -10.81
CA GLN A 182 -45.66 -8.26 -11.18
C GLN A 182 -46.93 -8.43 -12.02
N CYS A 183 -46.99 -9.43 -12.91
CA CYS A 183 -48.21 -9.77 -13.64
C CYS A 183 -49.36 -10.08 -12.67
N CYS A 184 -49.07 -10.79 -11.59
CA CYS A 184 -50.07 -11.19 -10.59
C CYS A 184 -50.46 -10.05 -9.64
N TRP A 185 -49.50 -9.21 -9.22
CA TRP A 185 -49.80 -7.98 -8.46
C TRP A 185 -50.65 -6.96 -9.24
N SER A 186 -50.71 -7.04 -10.57
CA SER A 186 -51.60 -6.20 -11.38
C SER A 186 -53.08 -6.61 -11.31
N SER A 187 -53.40 -7.74 -10.65
CA SER A 187 -54.77 -8.20 -10.42
C SER A 187 -55.30 -7.80 -9.04
N ASN A 188 -56.60 -7.51 -8.94
CA ASN A 188 -57.26 -7.10 -7.69
C ASN A 188 -57.50 -8.27 -6.69
N GLU A 189 -56.89 -9.44 -6.90
CA GLU A 189 -57.10 -10.64 -6.06
C GLU A 189 -56.03 -10.69 -4.95
N THR A 190 -56.41 -10.30 -3.74
CA THR A 190 -55.51 -10.16 -2.57
C THR A 190 -55.13 -11.50 -1.90
N SER A 191 -55.69 -12.62 -2.35
CA SER A 191 -55.44 -13.97 -1.82
C SER A 191 -54.41 -14.72 -2.68
N LEU A 192 -53.17 -14.79 -2.20
CA LEU A 192 -52.04 -15.43 -2.90
C LEU A 192 -52.07 -16.97 -2.78
N GLU A 193 -53.23 -17.58 -3.06
CA GLU A 193 -53.45 -19.03 -2.95
C GLU A 193 -52.72 -19.80 -4.06
N ALA A 194 -51.66 -20.52 -3.67
CA ALA A 194 -51.07 -21.65 -4.38
C ALA A 194 -50.81 -21.44 -5.90
N GLY A 195 -50.37 -20.24 -6.29
CA GLY A 195 -49.90 -19.93 -7.64
C GLY A 195 -50.98 -19.87 -8.74
N ASN A 196 -52.27 -19.85 -8.40
CA ASN A 196 -53.37 -19.74 -9.36
C ASN A 196 -53.66 -18.27 -9.79
N CYS A 197 -52.60 -17.58 -10.20
CA CYS A 197 -52.69 -16.25 -10.78
C CYS A 197 -53.49 -16.25 -12.10
N SER A 198 -54.56 -15.46 -12.15
CA SER A 198 -55.53 -15.44 -13.25
C SER A 198 -55.05 -14.73 -14.52
N GLN A 199 -54.03 -13.87 -14.43
CA GLN A 199 -53.44 -13.14 -15.58
C GLN A 199 -52.18 -13.80 -16.18
N TRP A 200 -51.58 -14.79 -15.51
CA TRP A 200 -50.36 -15.46 -15.98
C TRP A 200 -50.67 -16.77 -16.70
N HIS A 201 -50.31 -16.85 -17.98
CA HIS A 201 -50.60 -18.01 -18.81
C HIS A 201 -49.34 -18.82 -19.11
N THR A 202 -49.38 -20.12 -18.81
CA THR A 202 -48.33 -21.07 -19.20
C THR A 202 -48.38 -21.40 -20.69
N TRP A 203 -47.26 -21.87 -21.24
CA TRP A 203 -47.18 -22.28 -22.65
C TRP A 203 -48.18 -23.39 -23.05
N ALA A 204 -48.63 -24.21 -22.10
CA ALA A 204 -49.68 -25.19 -22.32
C ALA A 204 -51.08 -24.55 -22.46
N GLU A 205 -51.42 -23.59 -21.61
CA GLU A 205 -52.71 -22.88 -21.64
C GLU A 205 -52.85 -22.03 -22.91
N ILE A 206 -51.75 -21.40 -23.36
CA ILE A 206 -51.69 -20.62 -24.62
C ILE A 206 -51.92 -21.51 -25.86
N LEU A 207 -51.50 -22.77 -25.80
CA LEU A 207 -51.74 -23.77 -26.85
C LEU A 207 -53.05 -24.56 -26.66
N GLY A 208 -53.98 -24.05 -25.85
CA GLY A 208 -55.34 -24.59 -25.70
C GLY A 208 -55.43 -25.89 -24.89
N GLN A 209 -54.38 -26.27 -24.15
CA GLN A 209 -54.40 -27.43 -23.25
C GLN A 209 -54.78 -27.01 -21.82
N SER A 210 -55.43 -27.93 -21.09
CA SER A 210 -55.73 -27.71 -19.68
C SER A 210 -54.46 -27.65 -18.83
N ARG A 211 -54.45 -26.73 -17.85
CA ARG A 211 -53.35 -26.48 -16.89
C ARG A 211 -52.81 -27.76 -16.23
N LYS A 212 -53.63 -28.81 -16.05
CA LYS A 212 -53.23 -30.10 -15.48
C LYS A 212 -53.48 -31.24 -16.49
N GLY A 213 -52.40 -31.88 -16.96
CA GLY A 213 -52.46 -33.05 -17.84
C GLY A 213 -51.10 -33.43 -18.43
N ALA A 214 -50.99 -34.65 -18.98
CA ALA A 214 -49.75 -35.15 -19.57
C ALA A 214 -49.28 -34.32 -20.80
N GLY A 215 -50.22 -33.89 -21.66
CA GLY A 215 -49.92 -33.02 -22.80
C GLY A 215 -49.37 -31.66 -22.35
N SER A 216 -50.00 -31.02 -21.37
CA SER A 216 -49.53 -29.78 -20.74
C SER A 216 -48.11 -29.92 -20.17
N TYR A 217 -47.79 -31.02 -19.49
CA TYR A 217 -46.44 -31.29 -18.99
C TYR A 217 -45.42 -31.42 -20.13
N ILE A 218 -45.72 -32.17 -21.18
CA ILE A 218 -44.83 -32.37 -22.34
C ILE A 218 -44.58 -31.06 -23.09
N ILE A 219 -45.63 -30.25 -23.32
CA ILE A 219 -45.52 -28.93 -23.95
C ILE A 219 -44.64 -28.02 -23.11
N SER A 220 -44.93 -27.91 -21.81
CA SER A 220 -44.18 -27.04 -20.90
C SER A 220 -42.71 -27.45 -20.76
N TYR A 221 -42.41 -28.75 -20.82
CA TYR A 221 -41.05 -29.29 -20.84
C TYR A 221 -40.31 -28.95 -22.15
N LEU A 222 -40.98 -29.08 -23.30
CA LEU A 222 -40.41 -28.73 -24.61
C LEU A 222 -40.10 -27.23 -24.70
N PHE A 223 -41.02 -26.36 -24.30
CA PHE A 223 -40.79 -24.91 -24.29
C PHE A 223 -39.66 -24.50 -23.32
N TYR A 224 -39.56 -25.13 -22.15
CA TYR A 224 -38.45 -24.92 -21.22
C TYR A 224 -37.09 -25.24 -21.86
N ILE A 225 -36.97 -26.35 -22.59
CA ILE A 225 -35.75 -26.73 -23.33
C ILE A 225 -35.47 -25.75 -24.47
N VAL A 226 -36.47 -25.39 -25.28
CA VAL A 226 -36.29 -24.49 -26.44
C VAL A 226 -35.81 -23.10 -26.00
N TRP A 227 -36.44 -22.49 -24.98
CA TRP A 227 -36.02 -21.19 -24.45
C TRP A 227 -34.64 -21.25 -23.80
N ALA A 228 -34.34 -22.30 -23.03
CA ALA A 228 -33.01 -22.50 -22.44
C ALA A 228 -31.91 -22.52 -23.51
N LEU A 229 -32.12 -23.27 -24.60
CA LEU A 229 -31.18 -23.36 -25.73
C LEU A 229 -31.06 -22.04 -26.49
N LEU A 230 -32.16 -21.34 -26.72
CA LEU A 230 -32.13 -20.04 -27.40
C LEU A 230 -31.26 -19.03 -26.63
N PHE A 231 -31.48 -18.87 -25.32
CA PHE A 231 -30.71 -17.95 -24.49
C PHE A 231 -29.23 -18.36 -24.37
N ALA A 232 -28.93 -19.64 -24.20
CA ALA A 232 -27.57 -20.15 -24.16
C ALA A 232 -26.82 -19.95 -25.49
N SER A 233 -27.50 -20.20 -26.62
CA SER A 233 -26.95 -19.99 -27.96
C SER A 233 -26.55 -18.54 -28.20
N LEU A 234 -27.42 -17.60 -27.79
CA LEU A 234 -27.21 -16.16 -27.96
C LEU A 234 -26.08 -15.65 -27.05
N SER A 235 -26.06 -16.06 -25.78
CA SER A 235 -24.99 -15.72 -24.83
C SER A 235 -23.61 -16.17 -25.35
N ALA A 236 -23.47 -17.44 -25.74
CA ALA A 236 -22.21 -17.98 -26.25
C ALA A 236 -21.78 -17.34 -27.58
N SER A 237 -22.73 -17.02 -28.46
CA SER A 237 -22.44 -16.37 -29.74
C SER A 237 -22.00 -14.91 -29.56
N LEU A 238 -22.67 -14.14 -28.69
CA LEU A 238 -22.28 -12.76 -28.39
C LEU A 238 -20.87 -12.67 -27.78
N VAL A 239 -20.55 -13.54 -26.81
CA VAL A 239 -19.21 -13.62 -26.22
C VAL A 239 -18.16 -14.01 -27.25
N ARG A 240 -18.42 -15.02 -28.10
CA ARG A 240 -17.46 -15.48 -29.13
C ARG A 240 -17.21 -14.43 -30.22
N MET A 241 -18.23 -13.68 -30.65
CA MET A 241 -18.12 -12.77 -31.79
C MET A 241 -17.65 -11.35 -31.42
N PHE A 242 -18.08 -10.81 -30.27
CA PHE A 242 -17.85 -9.39 -29.95
C PHE A 242 -16.86 -9.14 -28.81
N ALA A 243 -16.83 -9.99 -27.77
CA ALA A 243 -15.96 -9.77 -26.60
C ALA A 243 -15.62 -11.08 -25.89
N PRO A 244 -14.57 -11.82 -26.32
CA PRO A 244 -14.19 -13.09 -25.68
C PRO A 244 -13.79 -12.93 -24.21
N TYR A 245 -13.31 -11.74 -23.81
CA TYR A 245 -13.03 -11.37 -22.41
C TYR A 245 -14.28 -11.29 -21.52
N ALA A 246 -15.49 -11.35 -22.07
CA ALA A 246 -16.72 -11.36 -21.27
C ALA A 246 -17.03 -12.73 -20.62
N CYS A 247 -16.35 -13.81 -21.00
CA CYS A 247 -16.57 -15.14 -20.40
C CYS A 247 -16.14 -15.21 -18.92
N GLY A 248 -16.58 -16.27 -18.22
CA GLY A 248 -16.17 -16.54 -16.84
C GLY A 248 -16.79 -15.59 -15.80
N SER A 249 -16.35 -15.72 -14.55
CA SER A 249 -16.69 -14.77 -13.48
C SER A 249 -15.96 -13.45 -13.72
N GLY A 250 -14.63 -13.54 -13.83
CA GLY A 250 -13.73 -12.42 -14.05
C GLY A 250 -12.96 -12.00 -12.80
N ILE A 251 -13.32 -12.51 -11.62
CA ILE A 251 -12.61 -12.26 -10.35
C ILE A 251 -11.13 -12.69 -10.39
N PRO A 252 -10.73 -13.84 -10.97
CA PRO A 252 -9.31 -14.21 -11.13
C PRO A 252 -8.51 -13.13 -11.88
N GLU A 253 -9.07 -12.60 -12.96
CA GLU A 253 -8.47 -11.55 -13.78
C GLU A 253 -8.48 -10.18 -13.07
N ILE A 254 -9.53 -9.85 -12.30
CA ILE A 254 -9.52 -8.63 -11.46
C ILE A 254 -8.46 -8.72 -10.36
N LYS A 255 -8.35 -9.84 -9.64
CA LYS A 255 -7.31 -10.08 -8.61
C LYS A 255 -5.90 -9.94 -9.21
N THR A 256 -5.71 -10.45 -10.44
CA THR A 256 -4.49 -10.28 -11.26
C THR A 256 -4.22 -8.82 -11.67
N ILE A 257 -5.26 -8.07 -12.06
CA ILE A 257 -5.11 -6.64 -12.41
C ILE A 257 -4.80 -5.80 -11.17
N LEU A 258 -5.45 -6.06 -10.03
CA LEU A 258 -5.16 -5.34 -8.79
C LEU A 258 -3.80 -5.70 -8.18
N SER A 259 -3.25 -6.91 -8.41
CA SER A 259 -1.85 -7.19 -8.06
C SER A 259 -0.83 -6.43 -8.93
N GLY A 260 -1.26 -5.86 -10.06
CA GLY A 260 -0.47 -4.94 -10.88
C GLY A 260 -0.20 -5.39 -12.30
N PHE A 261 -0.87 -6.43 -12.79
CA PHE A 261 -0.66 -6.99 -14.13
C PHE A 261 -1.73 -6.49 -15.12
N ILE A 262 -1.31 -5.78 -16.16
CA ILE A 262 -2.22 -5.09 -17.08
C ILE A 262 -2.67 -6.03 -18.19
N ILE A 263 -3.99 -6.22 -18.29
CA ILE A 263 -4.67 -6.94 -19.38
C ILE A 263 -5.53 -5.91 -20.14
N ARG A 264 -5.06 -5.48 -21.31
CA ARG A 264 -5.72 -4.45 -22.13
C ARG A 264 -7.01 -4.99 -22.74
N GLY A 265 -7.98 -4.09 -22.95
CA GLY A 265 -9.30 -4.43 -23.50
C GLY A 265 -10.22 -5.22 -22.56
N TYR A 266 -9.69 -5.88 -21.52
CA TYR A 266 -10.46 -6.65 -20.55
C TYR A 266 -11.56 -5.79 -19.89
N LEU A 267 -11.17 -4.69 -19.23
CA LEU A 267 -12.08 -3.69 -18.64
C LEU A 267 -12.71 -2.72 -19.68
N GLY A 268 -12.85 -3.15 -20.93
CA GLY A 268 -13.30 -2.32 -22.06
C GLY A 268 -14.82 -2.19 -22.17
N LYS A 269 -15.28 -1.11 -22.84
CA LYS A 269 -16.71 -0.82 -23.06
C LYS A 269 -17.48 -1.95 -23.78
N TRP A 270 -16.83 -2.66 -24.71
CA TRP A 270 -17.44 -3.81 -25.39
C TRP A 270 -17.57 -5.00 -24.46
N THR A 271 -16.58 -5.27 -23.61
CA THR A 271 -16.65 -6.31 -22.58
C THR A 271 -17.78 -6.01 -21.59
N LEU A 272 -17.94 -4.76 -21.14
CA LEU A 272 -19.05 -4.33 -20.28
C LEU A 272 -20.41 -4.68 -20.90
N ILE A 273 -20.70 -4.18 -22.11
CA ILE A 273 -21.99 -4.38 -22.80
C ILE A 273 -22.29 -5.87 -23.00
N ILE A 274 -21.32 -6.62 -23.56
CA ILE A 274 -21.50 -8.04 -23.87
C ILE A 274 -21.57 -8.90 -22.60
N LYS A 275 -20.85 -8.54 -21.52
CA LYS A 275 -20.93 -9.26 -20.25
C LYS A 275 -22.28 -9.02 -19.57
N CYS A 276 -22.84 -7.80 -19.59
CA CYS A 276 -24.19 -7.55 -19.06
C CYS A 276 -25.27 -8.36 -19.81
N VAL A 277 -25.35 -8.22 -21.14
CA VAL A 277 -26.38 -8.92 -21.95
C VAL A 277 -26.18 -10.44 -21.91
N GLY A 278 -24.93 -10.90 -22.05
CA GLY A 278 -24.59 -12.32 -22.00
C GLY A 278 -24.86 -12.97 -20.64
N LEU A 279 -24.82 -12.20 -19.54
CA LEU A 279 -25.10 -12.67 -18.18
C LEU A 279 -26.60 -12.85 -17.92
N ILE A 280 -27.42 -11.87 -18.34
CA ILE A 280 -28.88 -12.00 -18.33
C ILE A 280 -29.27 -13.29 -19.05
N LEU A 281 -28.77 -13.48 -20.28
CA LEU A 281 -29.01 -14.67 -21.08
C LEU A 281 -28.49 -15.98 -20.45
N SER A 282 -27.30 -15.98 -19.83
CA SER A 282 -26.73 -17.21 -19.26
C SER A 282 -27.44 -17.67 -17.98
N VAL A 283 -27.96 -16.74 -17.17
CA VAL A 283 -28.81 -17.04 -16.01
C VAL A 283 -30.20 -17.47 -16.47
N SER A 284 -30.84 -16.72 -17.38
CA SER A 284 -32.16 -17.07 -17.91
C SER A 284 -32.18 -18.40 -18.66
N ALA A 285 -31.06 -18.85 -19.24
CA ALA A 285 -30.90 -20.20 -19.79
C ALA A 285 -31.11 -21.34 -18.77
N GLY A 286 -31.12 -21.08 -17.46
CA GLY A 286 -31.27 -22.11 -16.42
C GLY A 286 -30.01 -22.95 -16.19
N LEU A 287 -28.86 -22.47 -16.65
CA LEU A 287 -27.55 -23.04 -16.33
C LEU A 287 -27.24 -22.86 -14.82
N SER A 288 -26.45 -23.76 -14.24
CA SER A 288 -26.13 -23.74 -12.79
C SER A 288 -25.08 -22.66 -12.45
N LEU A 289 -25.47 -21.40 -12.60
CA LEU A 289 -24.64 -20.19 -12.52
C LEU A 289 -25.30 -19.11 -11.66
N GLY A 290 -24.51 -18.13 -11.22
CA GLY A 290 -24.99 -16.91 -10.57
C GLY A 290 -24.55 -15.63 -11.31
N LYS A 291 -25.28 -14.54 -11.11
CA LYS A 291 -24.94 -13.20 -11.64
C LYS A 291 -23.88 -12.45 -10.81
N GLU A 292 -23.81 -12.74 -9.51
CA GLU A 292 -23.05 -11.97 -8.51
C GLU A 292 -21.54 -11.86 -8.76
N GLY A 293 -20.89 -12.91 -9.29
CA GLY A 293 -19.44 -12.88 -9.59
C GLY A 293 -19.10 -11.91 -10.74
N PRO A 294 -19.74 -12.08 -11.91
CA PRO A 294 -19.70 -11.12 -13.00
C PRO A 294 -20.03 -9.67 -12.65
N MET A 295 -20.88 -9.39 -11.64
CA MET A 295 -21.13 -8.00 -11.18
C MET A 295 -19.86 -7.28 -10.72
N VAL A 296 -18.92 -8.00 -10.08
CA VAL A 296 -17.63 -7.42 -9.64
C VAL A 296 -16.81 -6.93 -10.83
N HIS A 297 -16.72 -7.73 -11.91
CA HIS A 297 -16.04 -7.31 -13.14
C HIS A 297 -16.82 -6.18 -13.85
N ILE A 298 -18.16 -6.26 -13.93
CA ILE A 298 -19.00 -5.20 -14.52
C ILE A 298 -18.76 -3.86 -13.81
N ALA A 299 -18.73 -3.84 -12.48
CA ALA A 299 -18.41 -2.66 -11.69
C ALA A 299 -16.97 -2.15 -11.95
N CYS A 300 -15.96 -3.03 -11.96
CA CYS A 300 -14.58 -2.64 -12.31
C CYS A 300 -14.44 -2.10 -13.76
N ALA A 301 -15.25 -2.58 -14.71
CA ALA A 301 -15.28 -2.04 -16.07
C ALA A 301 -15.92 -0.64 -16.12
N ILE A 302 -17.00 -0.41 -15.37
CA ILE A 302 -17.59 0.93 -15.14
C ILE A 302 -16.55 1.87 -14.52
N GLY A 303 -15.85 1.41 -13.47
CA GLY A 303 -14.75 2.12 -12.81
C GLY A 303 -13.62 2.50 -13.75
N ASN A 304 -13.14 1.55 -14.57
CA ASN A 304 -12.12 1.79 -15.58
C ASN A 304 -12.56 2.87 -16.59
N ILE A 305 -13.79 2.76 -17.12
CA ILE A 305 -14.32 3.70 -18.12
C ILE A 305 -14.47 5.11 -17.52
N LEU A 306 -15.06 5.24 -16.33
CA LEU A 306 -15.25 6.53 -15.67
C LEU A 306 -13.92 7.14 -15.18
N SER A 307 -12.91 6.33 -14.85
CA SER A 307 -11.59 6.84 -14.46
C SER A 307 -10.91 7.67 -15.55
N TYR A 308 -11.22 7.43 -16.84
CA TYR A 308 -10.68 8.22 -17.95
C TYR A 308 -11.28 9.64 -18.06
N LEU A 309 -12.42 9.90 -17.42
CA LEU A 309 -12.99 11.26 -17.31
C LEU A 309 -12.13 12.16 -16.39
N PHE A 310 -11.34 11.56 -15.50
CA PHE A 310 -10.52 12.25 -14.51
C PHE A 310 -9.03 11.98 -14.79
N PRO A 311 -8.28 12.91 -15.41
CA PRO A 311 -6.88 12.67 -15.81
C PRO A 311 -5.94 12.19 -14.69
N LYS A 312 -6.26 12.52 -13.42
CA LYS A 312 -5.62 12.02 -12.20
C LYS A 312 -5.59 10.48 -12.12
N TYR A 313 -6.68 9.83 -12.51
CA TYR A 313 -6.84 8.37 -12.48
C TYR A 313 -6.59 7.76 -13.86
N GLY A 314 -7.13 8.36 -14.94
CA GLY A 314 -6.97 7.87 -16.30
C GLY A 314 -5.55 7.88 -16.89
N ARG A 315 -4.57 8.55 -16.24
CA ARG A 315 -3.16 8.58 -16.64
C ARG A 315 -2.18 7.92 -15.65
N ASN A 316 -2.66 7.37 -14.54
CA ASN A 316 -1.83 6.78 -13.49
C ASN A 316 -2.48 5.46 -13.02
N GLU A 317 -1.96 4.32 -13.48
CA GLU A 317 -2.57 3.02 -13.20
C GLU A 317 -2.50 2.66 -11.70
N ALA A 318 -1.47 3.12 -10.97
CA ALA A 318 -1.38 2.93 -9.53
C ALA A 318 -2.48 3.69 -8.75
N LYS A 319 -2.89 4.89 -9.20
CA LYS A 319 -4.05 5.60 -8.65
C LYS A 319 -5.38 5.05 -9.17
N LYS A 320 -5.43 4.60 -10.43
CA LYS A 320 -6.60 3.95 -11.03
C LYS A 320 -7.03 2.71 -10.25
N ARG A 321 -6.08 1.95 -9.70
CA ARG A 321 -6.33 0.86 -8.75
C ARG A 321 -7.19 1.27 -7.54
N GLU A 322 -7.02 2.47 -6.96
CA GLU A 322 -7.87 2.93 -5.85
C GLU A 322 -9.36 2.94 -6.25
N ILE A 323 -9.65 3.37 -7.49
CA ILE A 323 -11.00 3.37 -8.06
C ILE A 323 -11.46 1.95 -8.40
N LEU A 324 -10.59 1.08 -8.93
CA LEU A 324 -10.95 -0.32 -9.25
C LEU A 324 -11.24 -1.16 -7.99
N SER A 325 -10.51 -0.96 -6.90
CA SER A 325 -10.79 -1.57 -5.58
C SER A 325 -12.13 -1.08 -5.00
N ALA A 326 -12.44 0.22 -5.13
CA ALA A 326 -13.75 0.76 -4.73
C ALA A 326 -14.88 0.22 -5.62
N SER A 327 -14.63 0.05 -6.92
CA SER A 327 -15.56 -0.54 -7.88
C SER A 327 -15.86 -2.01 -7.56
N ALA A 328 -14.84 -2.79 -7.20
CA ALA A 328 -15.01 -4.19 -6.78
C ALA A 328 -15.89 -4.29 -5.53
N ALA A 329 -15.69 -3.40 -4.55
CA ALA A 329 -16.54 -3.32 -3.36
C ALA A 329 -18.00 -2.99 -3.71
N ALA A 330 -18.22 -2.01 -4.60
CA ALA A 330 -19.55 -1.66 -5.08
C ALA A 330 -20.23 -2.81 -5.85
N GLY A 331 -19.48 -3.56 -6.66
CA GLY A 331 -19.99 -4.73 -7.39
C GLY A 331 -20.46 -5.87 -6.49
N VAL A 332 -19.80 -6.10 -5.35
CA VAL A 332 -20.24 -7.06 -4.33
C VAL A 332 -21.40 -6.50 -3.50
N SER A 333 -21.37 -5.19 -3.20
CA SER A 333 -22.45 -4.49 -2.48
C SER A 333 -23.79 -4.59 -3.20
N VAL A 334 -23.84 -4.42 -4.53
CA VAL A 334 -25.09 -4.61 -5.29
C VAL A 334 -25.47 -6.07 -5.47
N ALA A 335 -24.50 -6.99 -5.52
CA ALA A 335 -24.76 -8.41 -5.69
C ALA A 335 -25.39 -9.09 -4.46
N PHE A 336 -25.08 -8.58 -3.25
CA PHE A 336 -25.58 -9.14 -1.98
C PHE A 336 -26.29 -8.12 -1.08
N GLY A 337 -26.55 -6.90 -1.56
CA GLY A 337 -27.16 -5.82 -0.76
C GLY A 337 -26.32 -5.36 0.44
N ALA A 338 -25.05 -5.79 0.51
CA ALA A 338 -24.21 -5.80 1.71
C ALA A 338 -22.98 -4.87 1.53
N PRO A 339 -23.10 -3.55 1.78
CA PRO A 339 -22.02 -2.60 1.57
C PRO A 339 -20.79 -2.83 2.46
N ILE A 340 -20.94 -3.26 3.72
CA ILE A 340 -19.78 -3.48 4.60
C ILE A 340 -19.03 -4.74 4.15
N GLY A 341 -19.77 -5.82 3.92
CA GLY A 341 -19.29 -7.08 3.38
C GLY A 341 -18.62 -6.93 2.01
N GLY A 342 -19.13 -6.04 1.15
CA GLY A 342 -18.50 -5.70 -0.14
C GLY A 342 -17.14 -5.00 0.00
N VAL A 343 -16.99 -4.07 0.95
CA VAL A 343 -15.67 -3.45 1.24
C VAL A 343 -14.70 -4.48 1.80
N LEU A 344 -15.15 -5.30 2.75
CA LEU A 344 -14.33 -6.36 3.34
C LEU A 344 -13.95 -7.42 2.30
N PHE A 345 -14.81 -7.75 1.34
CA PHE A 345 -14.48 -8.62 0.20
C PHE A 345 -13.34 -8.03 -0.64
N SER A 346 -13.42 -6.73 -0.97
CA SER A 346 -12.41 -6.05 -1.78
C SER A 346 -11.04 -6.02 -1.09
N LEU A 347 -11.03 -5.95 0.25
CA LEU A 347 -9.83 -6.01 1.10
C LEU A 347 -9.30 -7.44 1.27
N GLU A 348 -10.17 -8.41 1.60
CA GLU A 348 -9.79 -9.79 1.94
C GLU A 348 -9.34 -10.61 0.72
N GLU A 349 -9.98 -10.44 -0.44
CA GLU A 349 -9.74 -11.29 -1.62
C GLU A 349 -9.19 -10.60 -2.85
N VAL A 350 -9.47 -9.30 -3.07
CA VAL A 350 -9.16 -8.67 -4.36
C VAL A 350 -7.93 -7.76 -4.30
N SER A 351 -7.68 -7.09 -3.18
CA SER A 351 -6.69 -6.01 -3.08
C SER A 351 -5.50 -6.35 -2.17
N TYR A 352 -4.33 -6.65 -2.76
CA TYR A 352 -3.06 -6.82 -2.02
C TYR A 352 -2.70 -5.63 -1.08
N TYR A 353 -3.05 -4.40 -1.47
CA TYR A 353 -2.79 -3.16 -0.74
C TYR A 353 -4.05 -2.29 -0.80
N PHE A 354 -4.44 -1.74 0.36
CA PHE A 354 -5.74 -1.08 0.54
C PHE A 354 -5.63 0.05 1.60
N PRO A 355 -5.20 1.27 1.22
CA PRO A 355 -4.95 2.36 2.17
C PRO A 355 -6.26 2.97 2.69
N LEU A 356 -6.24 3.57 3.88
CA LEU A 356 -7.44 4.08 4.58
C LEU A 356 -8.27 5.08 3.73
N LYS A 357 -7.62 5.95 2.95
CA LYS A 357 -8.31 6.87 2.02
C LYS A 357 -9.00 6.16 0.84
N THR A 358 -8.60 4.92 0.51
CA THR A 358 -9.32 4.03 -0.42
C THR A 358 -10.43 3.24 0.28
N LEU A 359 -10.24 2.84 1.55
CA LEU A 359 -11.28 2.17 2.35
C LEU A 359 -12.54 3.04 2.47
N TRP A 360 -12.39 4.31 2.88
CA TRP A 360 -13.53 5.24 2.99
C TRP A 360 -14.23 5.51 1.66
N ARG A 361 -13.47 5.68 0.56
CA ARG A 361 -14.05 5.82 -0.79
C ARG A 361 -14.75 4.55 -1.26
N SER A 362 -14.23 3.37 -0.91
CA SER A 362 -14.85 2.08 -1.25
C SER A 362 -16.18 1.90 -0.52
N PHE A 363 -16.23 2.24 0.78
CA PHE A 363 -17.45 2.23 1.57
C PHE A 363 -18.51 3.20 1.02
N PHE A 364 -18.11 4.43 0.70
CA PHE A 364 -19.02 5.40 0.06
C PHE A 364 -19.51 4.92 -1.32
N CYS A 365 -18.63 4.36 -2.16
CA CYS A 365 -18.99 3.80 -3.46
C CYS A 365 -20.01 2.64 -3.33
N ALA A 366 -19.79 1.76 -2.36
CA ALA A 366 -20.65 0.63 -2.06
C ALA A 366 -22.01 1.05 -1.50
N LEU A 367 -22.03 2.04 -0.60
CA LEU A 367 -23.25 2.60 0.00
C LEU A 367 -24.13 3.27 -1.07
N ILE A 368 -23.55 4.08 -1.96
CA ILE A 368 -24.29 4.70 -3.07
C ILE A 368 -24.85 3.65 -4.03
N ALA A 369 -24.08 2.60 -4.35
CA ALA A 369 -24.54 1.54 -5.25
C ALA A 369 -25.71 0.74 -4.66
N ALA A 370 -25.63 0.37 -3.37
CA ALA A 370 -26.72 -0.30 -2.65
C ALA A 370 -27.94 0.62 -2.46
N PHE A 371 -27.73 1.91 -2.22
CA PHE A 371 -28.81 2.91 -2.15
C PHE A 371 -29.58 2.98 -3.46
N ILE A 372 -28.90 3.12 -4.61
CA ILE A 372 -29.56 3.15 -5.92
C ILE A 372 -30.30 1.84 -6.22
N LEU A 373 -29.70 0.68 -5.90
CA LEU A 373 -30.37 -0.61 -6.05
C LEU A 373 -31.67 -0.67 -5.22
N ARG A 374 -31.65 -0.19 -3.97
CA ARG A 374 -32.83 -0.12 -3.09
C ARG A 374 -33.85 0.92 -3.56
N SER A 375 -33.42 2.07 -4.09
CA SER A 375 -34.30 3.12 -4.62
C SER A 375 -35.02 2.72 -5.90
N ILE A 376 -34.39 1.88 -6.75
CA ILE A 376 -35.03 1.32 -7.95
C ILE A 376 -35.97 0.16 -7.59
N ASN A 377 -35.64 -0.58 -6.51
CA ASN A 377 -36.40 -1.73 -6.02
C ASN A 377 -36.79 -2.76 -7.13
N PRO A 378 -35.81 -3.49 -7.68
CA PRO A 378 -36.03 -4.39 -8.82
C PRO A 378 -36.97 -5.58 -8.52
N PHE A 379 -37.19 -5.92 -7.24
CA PHE A 379 -38.03 -7.04 -6.82
C PHE A 379 -39.41 -6.62 -6.29
N GLY A 380 -39.65 -5.31 -6.07
CA GLY A 380 -40.84 -4.80 -5.36
C GLY A 380 -40.81 -4.98 -3.83
N ASN A 381 -39.77 -5.59 -3.28
CA ASN A 381 -39.60 -5.86 -1.85
C ASN A 381 -38.83 -4.71 -1.18
N GLU A 382 -39.07 -4.40 0.10
CA GLU A 382 -38.31 -3.32 0.78
C GLU A 382 -36.81 -3.62 0.97
N HIS A 383 -36.37 -4.85 0.68
CA HIS A 383 -35.01 -5.36 0.84
C HIS A 383 -34.27 -5.47 -0.50
N SER A 384 -32.98 -5.13 -0.51
CA SER A 384 -32.14 -5.09 -1.71
C SER A 384 -31.84 -6.45 -2.38
N VAL A 385 -32.24 -7.57 -1.76
CA VAL A 385 -31.95 -8.94 -2.25
C VAL A 385 -33.16 -9.84 -2.02
N LEU A 386 -33.47 -10.68 -3.02
CA LEU A 386 -34.61 -11.60 -3.04
C LEU A 386 -34.68 -12.59 -1.85
N PHE A 387 -33.54 -12.97 -1.26
CA PHE A 387 -33.45 -14.02 -0.23
C PHE A 387 -33.13 -13.50 1.18
N TYR A 388 -33.50 -12.26 1.49
CA TYR A 388 -33.47 -11.73 2.86
C TYR A 388 -34.44 -12.51 3.77
N VAL A 389 -33.98 -12.94 4.95
CA VAL A 389 -34.80 -13.61 5.97
C VAL A 389 -34.32 -13.18 7.36
N GLU A 390 -35.23 -12.66 8.17
CA GLU A 390 -35.00 -12.33 9.59
C GLU A 390 -35.44 -13.51 10.49
N TYR A 391 -34.67 -13.78 11.56
CA TYR A 391 -34.99 -14.81 12.55
C TYR A 391 -35.10 -14.20 13.95
N ASN A 392 -36.24 -14.41 14.61
CA ASN A 392 -36.56 -13.77 15.89
C ASN A 392 -36.03 -14.52 17.13
N LYS A 393 -35.79 -15.84 17.03
CA LYS A 393 -35.33 -16.70 18.14
C LYS A 393 -33.79 -16.80 18.17
N PRO A 394 -33.14 -16.79 19.36
CA PRO A 394 -31.71 -17.04 19.47
C PRO A 394 -31.35 -18.49 19.11
N TRP A 395 -30.08 -18.75 18.83
CA TRP A 395 -29.53 -20.10 18.66
C TRP A 395 -28.98 -20.63 19.99
N ILE A 396 -29.02 -21.95 20.20
CA ILE A 396 -28.65 -22.59 21.48
C ILE A 396 -27.19 -23.06 21.43
N PHE A 397 -26.45 -22.91 22.54
CA PHE A 397 -25.00 -23.19 22.57
C PHE A 397 -24.62 -24.58 22.04
N PHE A 398 -25.45 -25.60 22.27
CA PHE A 398 -25.21 -26.96 21.74
C PHE A 398 -25.16 -27.00 20.20
N GLU A 399 -25.96 -26.19 19.51
CA GLU A 399 -26.05 -26.17 18.04
C GLU A 399 -24.71 -25.81 17.37
N LEU A 400 -23.78 -25.20 18.10
CA LEU A 400 -22.41 -24.97 17.65
C LEU A 400 -21.72 -26.25 17.17
N ILE A 401 -22.06 -27.41 17.75
CA ILE A 401 -21.50 -28.72 17.36
C ILE A 401 -21.97 -29.14 15.94
N PRO A 402 -23.28 -29.25 15.63
CA PRO A 402 -23.72 -29.50 14.27
C PRO A 402 -23.40 -28.34 13.29
N PHE A 403 -23.29 -27.08 13.73
CA PHE A 403 -22.79 -25.99 12.88
C PHE A 403 -21.31 -26.17 12.47
N ILE A 404 -20.43 -26.59 13.39
CA ILE A 404 -19.05 -26.97 13.06
C ILE A 404 -19.03 -28.22 12.16
N GLY A 405 -19.94 -29.18 12.39
CA GLY A 405 -20.16 -30.33 11.50
C GLY A 405 -20.53 -29.94 10.07
N LEU A 406 -21.45 -28.99 9.90
CA LEU A 406 -21.77 -28.38 8.60
C LEU A 406 -20.56 -27.70 7.97
N GLY A 407 -19.74 -27.02 8.79
CA GLY A 407 -18.42 -26.49 8.38
C GLY A 407 -17.54 -27.56 7.74
N ILE A 408 -17.30 -28.66 8.46
CA ILE A 408 -16.47 -29.79 8.00
C ILE A 408 -17.02 -30.40 6.70
N ILE A 409 -18.33 -30.66 6.64
CA ILE A 409 -19.01 -31.20 5.45
C ILE A 409 -18.86 -30.23 4.26
N GLY A 410 -19.01 -28.92 4.52
CA GLY A 410 -18.84 -27.87 3.52
C GLY A 410 -17.44 -27.84 2.90
N GLY A 411 -16.39 -27.95 3.73
CA GLY A 411 -15.00 -27.97 3.28
C GLY A 411 -14.65 -29.22 2.44
N VAL A 412 -15.24 -30.37 2.76
CA VAL A 412 -15.12 -31.60 1.95
C VAL A 412 -15.82 -31.44 0.60
N ILE A 413 -17.08 -31.01 0.57
CA ILE A 413 -17.85 -30.79 -0.67
C ILE A 413 -17.15 -29.77 -1.57
N ALA A 414 -16.70 -28.66 -1.00
CA ALA A 414 -15.94 -27.63 -1.71
C ALA A 414 -14.65 -28.17 -2.33
N THR A 415 -13.89 -28.99 -1.60
CA THR A 415 -12.63 -29.53 -2.11
C THR A 415 -12.85 -30.56 -3.23
N ILE A 416 -13.91 -31.38 -3.14
CA ILE A 416 -14.33 -32.28 -4.21
C ILE A 416 -14.72 -31.47 -5.45
N PHE A 417 -15.54 -30.43 -5.29
CA PHE A 417 -15.93 -29.51 -6.36
C PHE A 417 -14.72 -28.86 -7.04
N ILE A 418 -13.80 -28.26 -6.28
CA ILE A 418 -12.60 -27.60 -6.81
C ILE A 418 -11.76 -28.58 -7.63
N LYS A 419 -11.46 -29.77 -7.09
CA LYS A 419 -10.63 -30.77 -7.79
C LYS A 419 -11.29 -31.29 -9.07
N ALA A 420 -12.61 -31.54 -9.04
CA ALA A 420 -13.37 -31.98 -10.20
C ALA A 420 -13.44 -30.90 -11.30
N ASN A 421 -13.73 -29.64 -10.93
CA ASN A 421 -13.80 -28.54 -11.90
C ASN A 421 -12.43 -28.21 -12.50
N LEU A 422 -11.35 -28.22 -11.70
CA LEU A 422 -9.99 -28.01 -12.22
C LEU A 422 -9.56 -29.13 -13.18
N TRP A 423 -9.90 -30.39 -12.90
CA TRP A 423 -9.66 -31.49 -13.82
C TRP A 423 -10.41 -31.30 -15.15
N TRP A 424 -11.69 -30.93 -15.09
CA TRP A 424 -12.49 -30.66 -16.29
C TRP A 424 -12.01 -29.43 -17.08
N CYS A 425 -11.60 -28.35 -16.40
CA CYS A 425 -11.07 -27.16 -17.06
C CYS A 425 -9.67 -27.39 -17.66
N ARG A 426 -8.84 -28.24 -17.06
CA ARG A 426 -7.61 -28.76 -17.70
C ARG A 426 -7.95 -29.57 -18.95
N TYR A 427 -8.93 -30.46 -18.88
CA TYR A 427 -9.38 -31.24 -20.04
C TYR A 427 -9.88 -30.33 -21.17
N ARG A 428 -10.66 -29.28 -20.88
CA ARG A 428 -11.05 -28.23 -21.85
C ARG A 428 -9.85 -27.54 -22.53
N LYS A 429 -8.79 -27.23 -21.77
CA LYS A 429 -7.60 -26.49 -22.25
C LYS A 429 -6.70 -27.33 -23.15
N PHE A 430 -6.67 -28.65 -22.99
CA PHE A 430 -5.79 -29.56 -23.76
C PHE A 430 -6.52 -30.50 -24.75
N SER A 431 -7.84 -30.67 -24.65
CA SER A 431 -8.63 -31.51 -25.55
C SER A 431 -9.22 -30.73 -26.74
N LYS A 432 -9.60 -31.44 -27.81
CA LYS A 432 -10.29 -30.87 -28.99
C LYS A 432 -11.59 -30.14 -28.65
N LEU A 433 -12.18 -30.40 -27.48
CA LEU A 433 -13.39 -29.74 -26.98
C LEU A 433 -13.28 -28.20 -27.01
N GLY A 434 -12.10 -27.65 -26.68
CA GLY A 434 -11.86 -26.21 -26.65
C GLY A 434 -11.99 -25.50 -28.01
N GLN A 435 -12.01 -26.23 -29.12
CA GLN A 435 -12.21 -25.68 -30.47
C GLN A 435 -13.68 -25.31 -30.75
N TYR A 436 -14.63 -25.98 -30.07
CA TYR A 436 -16.08 -25.88 -30.34
C TYR A 436 -16.89 -25.38 -29.12
N PRO A 437 -16.54 -24.23 -28.49
CA PRO A 437 -17.13 -23.79 -27.23
C PRO A 437 -18.62 -23.46 -27.30
N VAL A 438 -19.15 -23.04 -28.47
CA VAL A 438 -20.60 -22.79 -28.63
C VAL A 438 -21.38 -24.11 -28.63
N THR A 439 -20.85 -25.13 -29.33
CA THR A 439 -21.42 -26.48 -29.34
C THR A 439 -21.35 -27.14 -27.96
N GLU A 440 -20.27 -26.91 -27.21
CA GLU A 440 -20.17 -27.34 -25.82
C GLU A 440 -21.25 -26.69 -24.95
N VAL A 441 -21.43 -25.36 -25.04
CA VAL A 441 -22.46 -24.65 -24.27
C VAL A 441 -23.85 -25.21 -24.58
N LEU A 442 -24.19 -25.38 -25.86
CA LEU A 442 -25.46 -25.97 -26.29
C LEU A 442 -25.67 -27.37 -25.71
N LEU A 443 -24.67 -28.26 -25.80
CA LEU A 443 -24.78 -29.64 -25.29
C LEU A 443 -24.97 -29.67 -23.76
N VAL A 444 -24.24 -28.84 -23.02
CA VAL A 444 -24.43 -28.73 -21.57
C VAL A 444 -25.83 -28.17 -21.26
N THR A 445 -26.31 -27.17 -21.98
CA THR A 445 -27.68 -26.65 -21.81
C THR A 445 -28.76 -27.69 -22.12
N VAL A 446 -28.64 -28.49 -23.18
CA VAL A 446 -29.57 -29.61 -23.48
C VAL A 446 -29.63 -30.55 -22.27
N MET A 447 -28.48 -31.03 -21.81
CA MET A 447 -28.41 -31.98 -20.70
C MET A 447 -28.92 -31.39 -19.38
N THR A 448 -28.58 -30.14 -19.08
CA THR A 448 -29.07 -29.43 -17.90
C THR A 448 -30.59 -29.27 -17.94
N ALA A 449 -31.17 -28.81 -19.06
CA ALA A 449 -32.61 -28.58 -19.17
C ALA A 449 -33.41 -29.90 -19.09
N ILE A 450 -32.93 -30.97 -19.75
CA ILE A 450 -33.54 -32.30 -19.69
C ILE A 450 -33.54 -32.84 -18.25
N ILE A 451 -32.42 -32.76 -17.54
CA ILE A 451 -32.26 -33.34 -16.20
C ILE A 451 -32.90 -32.46 -15.11
N ALA A 452 -32.99 -31.14 -15.30
CA ALA A 452 -33.55 -30.23 -14.30
C ALA A 452 -35.08 -30.29 -14.22
N TYR A 453 -35.78 -30.33 -15.36
CA TYR A 453 -37.24 -30.17 -15.41
C TYR A 453 -38.07 -31.20 -14.58
N PRO A 454 -37.66 -32.49 -14.46
CA PRO A 454 -38.40 -33.45 -13.64
C PRO A 454 -38.35 -33.20 -12.13
N ASN A 455 -37.33 -32.51 -11.60
CA ASN A 455 -37.20 -32.21 -10.16
C ASN A 455 -37.53 -30.74 -9.89
N PRO A 456 -38.59 -30.41 -9.10
CA PRO A 456 -39.02 -29.04 -8.86
C PRO A 456 -37.89 -28.15 -8.31
N TYR A 457 -37.09 -28.64 -7.36
CA TYR A 457 -35.97 -27.88 -6.80
C TYR A 457 -34.77 -27.76 -7.75
N THR A 458 -34.66 -28.62 -8.77
CA THR A 458 -33.57 -28.50 -9.75
C THR A 458 -33.89 -27.45 -10.82
N ARG A 459 -35.14 -27.39 -11.29
CA ARG A 459 -35.62 -26.44 -12.32
C ARG A 459 -35.88 -25.00 -11.83
N MET A 460 -36.12 -24.80 -10.54
CA MET A 460 -36.32 -23.49 -9.91
C MET A 460 -35.08 -22.58 -10.10
N ASN A 461 -35.31 -21.27 -10.14
CA ASN A 461 -34.22 -20.29 -10.10
C ASN A 461 -33.43 -20.45 -8.78
N THR A 462 -32.11 -20.47 -8.87
CA THR A 462 -31.25 -20.79 -7.71
C THR A 462 -31.40 -19.78 -6.58
N SER A 463 -31.69 -18.51 -6.86
CA SER A 463 -31.95 -17.49 -5.82
C SER A 463 -33.31 -17.67 -5.13
N GLN A 464 -34.37 -18.04 -5.87
CA GLN A 464 -35.68 -18.39 -5.29
C GLN A 464 -35.58 -19.65 -4.42
N LEU A 465 -34.77 -20.64 -4.84
CA LEU A 465 -34.50 -21.84 -4.05
C LEU A 465 -33.75 -21.53 -2.74
N ILE A 466 -32.78 -20.60 -2.76
CA ILE A 466 -32.10 -20.16 -1.53
C ILE A 466 -33.10 -19.51 -0.57
N TYR A 467 -34.00 -18.64 -1.06
CA TYR A 467 -35.08 -18.06 -0.25
C TYR A 467 -35.96 -19.14 0.40
N LEU A 468 -36.45 -20.11 -0.38
CA LEU A 468 -37.26 -21.23 0.13
C LEU A 468 -36.51 -22.11 1.16
N LEU A 469 -35.19 -22.26 1.03
CA LEU A 469 -34.37 -23.03 1.97
C LEU A 469 -34.09 -22.25 3.27
N PHE A 470 -34.08 -20.91 3.24
CA PHE A 470 -33.94 -20.05 4.42
C PHE A 470 -35.29 -19.78 5.11
N SER A 471 -36.40 -19.72 4.37
CA SER A 471 -37.72 -19.36 4.91
C SER A 471 -38.23 -20.34 5.98
N GLN A 472 -38.88 -19.79 7.01
CA GLN A 472 -39.62 -20.55 8.02
C GLN A 472 -41.01 -20.97 7.49
N CYS A 473 -41.53 -22.09 7.99
CA CYS A 473 -42.83 -22.63 7.58
C CYS A 473 -43.98 -22.01 8.38
N GLY A 474 -44.54 -20.92 7.85
CA GLY A 474 -45.72 -20.24 8.39
C GLY A 474 -47.06 -20.90 7.99
N ILE A 475 -48.15 -20.39 8.57
CA ILE A 475 -49.52 -20.96 8.48
C ILE A 475 -50.07 -20.98 7.04
N SER A 476 -49.63 -20.06 6.18
CA SER A 476 -50.02 -19.94 4.77
C SER A 476 -49.23 -20.84 3.79
N ASN A 477 -48.13 -21.47 4.24
CA ASN A 477 -47.14 -22.03 3.32
C ASN A 477 -47.46 -23.50 3.00
N SER A 478 -47.90 -23.75 1.77
CA SER A 478 -48.37 -25.07 1.28
C SER A 478 -47.30 -25.87 0.50
N ASP A 479 -46.02 -25.54 0.67
CA ASP A 479 -44.91 -26.27 0.07
C ASP A 479 -44.70 -27.67 0.68
N ASP A 480 -44.25 -28.64 -0.12
CA ASP A 480 -43.83 -29.99 0.34
C ASP A 480 -42.80 -29.91 1.50
N LEU A 481 -42.02 -28.82 1.61
CA LEU A 481 -41.03 -28.58 2.67
C LEU A 481 -41.64 -28.12 4.00
N CYS A 482 -42.95 -27.85 4.03
CA CYS A 482 -43.73 -27.37 5.17
C CYS A 482 -44.91 -28.31 5.54
N ASP A 483 -45.00 -29.49 4.92
CA ASP A 483 -45.94 -30.55 5.30
C ASP A 483 -45.54 -31.21 6.64
N TYR A 484 -45.90 -30.57 7.74
CA TYR A 484 -45.76 -31.08 9.10
C TYR A 484 -47.15 -31.35 9.70
N ASN A 485 -47.28 -32.37 10.55
CA ASN A 485 -48.54 -32.74 11.20
C ASN A 485 -48.95 -31.74 12.31
N ARG A 486 -49.37 -30.53 11.91
CA ARG A 486 -49.77 -29.41 12.79
C ARG A 486 -51.28 -29.20 12.79
N ASN A 487 -51.88 -29.06 13.96
CA ASN A 487 -53.29 -28.66 14.13
C ASN A 487 -53.37 -27.16 14.43
N PHE A 488 -53.55 -26.33 13.41
CA PHE A 488 -53.72 -24.88 13.58
C PHE A 488 -55.10 -24.57 14.17
N THR A 489 -55.16 -24.12 15.43
CA THR A 489 -56.39 -23.78 16.16
C THR A 489 -56.60 -22.28 16.36
N ASP A 490 -55.52 -21.48 16.38
CA ASP A 490 -55.50 -20.02 16.39
C ASP A 490 -54.34 -19.53 15.52
N VAL A 491 -54.55 -18.43 14.79
CA VAL A 491 -53.52 -17.77 13.96
C VAL A 491 -52.44 -17.09 14.83
N ASN A 492 -52.77 -16.79 16.10
CA ASN A 492 -51.87 -16.14 17.06
C ASN A 492 -51.10 -17.13 17.95
N SER A 493 -51.34 -18.43 17.80
CA SER A 493 -50.62 -19.46 18.58
C SER A 493 -49.15 -19.57 18.14
N ALA A 494 -48.26 -19.88 19.09
CA ALA A 494 -46.88 -20.17 18.76
C ALA A 494 -46.79 -21.44 17.91
N ILE A 495 -45.88 -21.47 16.93
CA ILE A 495 -45.65 -22.65 16.11
C ILE A 495 -45.00 -23.73 16.99
N GLU A 496 -45.74 -24.80 17.27
CA GLU A 496 -45.27 -25.99 17.99
C GLU A 496 -44.37 -26.89 17.11
N ILE A 497 -43.43 -27.59 17.74
CA ILE A 497 -42.63 -28.62 17.05
C ILE A 497 -43.55 -29.80 16.70
N ALA A 498 -43.51 -30.25 15.45
CA ALA A 498 -44.37 -31.33 14.97
C ALA A 498 -43.61 -32.39 14.17
N ALA A 499 -44.20 -33.59 14.07
CA ALA A 499 -43.67 -34.66 13.23
C ALA A 499 -43.76 -34.28 11.74
N ALA A 500 -42.68 -34.56 11.01
CA ALA A 500 -42.62 -34.43 9.56
C ALA A 500 -43.70 -35.28 8.87
N GLY A 501 -44.38 -34.70 7.89
CA GLY A 501 -45.35 -35.39 7.03
C GLY A 501 -44.71 -36.09 5.82
N PRO A 502 -45.51 -36.84 5.05
CA PRO A 502 -45.04 -37.51 3.83
C PRO A 502 -44.43 -36.56 2.79
N GLY A 503 -44.91 -35.32 2.73
CA GLY A 503 -44.38 -34.24 1.90
C GLY A 503 -42.97 -33.83 2.30
N VAL A 504 -42.68 -33.65 3.60
CA VAL A 504 -41.32 -33.31 4.06
C VAL A 504 -40.33 -34.44 3.75
N HIS A 505 -40.72 -35.70 3.93
CA HIS A 505 -39.88 -36.83 3.51
C HIS A 505 -39.61 -36.86 2.00
N ARG A 506 -40.63 -36.57 1.17
CA ARG A 506 -40.50 -36.43 -0.27
C ARG A 506 -39.61 -35.24 -0.66
N ALA A 507 -39.76 -34.11 0.01
CA ALA A 507 -38.96 -32.91 -0.19
C ALA A 507 -37.48 -33.19 0.08
N VAL A 508 -37.15 -33.81 1.22
CA VAL A 508 -35.77 -34.21 1.57
C VAL A 508 -35.17 -35.14 0.52
N TRP A 509 -35.91 -36.13 0.01
CA TRP A 509 -35.42 -37.00 -1.07
C TRP A 509 -35.15 -36.24 -2.37
N LEU A 510 -36.08 -35.37 -2.79
CA LEU A 510 -35.92 -34.52 -3.97
C LEU A 510 -34.79 -33.48 -3.82
N LEU A 511 -34.52 -33.02 -2.59
CA LEU A 511 -33.40 -32.14 -2.25
C LEU A 511 -32.05 -32.89 -2.28
N ILE A 512 -31.96 -34.13 -1.79
CA ILE A 512 -30.77 -34.97 -1.94
C ILE A 512 -30.46 -35.22 -3.43
N LEU A 513 -31.48 -35.50 -4.23
CA LEU A 513 -31.34 -35.60 -5.69
C LEU A 513 -30.89 -34.27 -6.30
N ALA A 514 -31.49 -33.13 -5.90
CA ALA A 514 -31.10 -31.81 -6.39
C ALA A 514 -29.66 -31.44 -6.02
N LEU A 515 -29.17 -31.83 -4.84
CA LEU A 515 -27.79 -31.62 -4.40
C LEU A 515 -26.79 -32.32 -5.33
N ILE A 516 -27.01 -33.61 -5.60
CA ILE A 516 -26.15 -34.41 -6.48
C ILE A 516 -26.18 -33.85 -7.90
N LEU A 517 -27.37 -33.56 -8.43
CA LEU A 517 -27.54 -33.03 -9.78
C LEU A 517 -26.93 -31.63 -9.93
N LYS A 518 -27.21 -30.67 -9.03
CA LYS A 518 -26.62 -29.32 -9.09
C LYS A 518 -25.10 -29.36 -8.87
N LEU A 519 -24.55 -30.27 -8.05
CA LEU A 519 -23.10 -30.42 -7.89
C LEU A 519 -22.44 -30.81 -9.22
N ILE A 520 -22.95 -31.86 -9.86
CA ILE A 520 -22.45 -32.34 -11.16
C ILE A 520 -22.62 -31.27 -12.25
N MET A 521 -23.80 -30.65 -12.34
CA MET A 521 -24.08 -29.56 -13.29
C MET A 521 -23.11 -28.39 -13.09
N THR A 522 -22.85 -27.97 -11.86
CA THR A 522 -21.97 -26.81 -11.58
C THR A 522 -20.51 -27.10 -11.95
N VAL A 523 -20.02 -28.34 -11.72
CA VAL A 523 -18.67 -28.78 -12.14
C VAL A 523 -18.49 -28.63 -13.66
N PHE A 524 -19.47 -29.05 -14.45
CA PHE A 524 -19.43 -28.91 -15.90
C PHE A 524 -19.66 -27.45 -16.35
N THR A 525 -20.58 -26.72 -15.71
CA THR A 525 -21.00 -25.39 -16.18
C THR A 525 -19.95 -24.33 -15.91
N PHE A 526 -19.28 -24.36 -14.75
CA PHE A 526 -18.24 -23.38 -14.43
C PHE A 526 -16.99 -23.57 -15.33
N GLY A 527 -16.51 -22.48 -15.93
CA GLY A 527 -15.43 -22.50 -16.92
C GLY A 527 -15.88 -22.65 -18.39
N MET A 528 -17.18 -22.63 -18.68
CA MET A 528 -17.71 -22.48 -20.06
C MET A 528 -17.48 -21.07 -20.63
N LYS A 529 -17.53 -20.93 -21.95
CA LYS A 529 -17.35 -19.64 -22.66
C LYS A 529 -18.63 -18.77 -22.69
N VAL A 530 -19.24 -18.59 -21.51
CA VAL A 530 -20.35 -17.66 -21.22
C VAL A 530 -20.01 -16.85 -19.96
N PRO A 531 -20.68 -15.73 -19.65
CA PRO A 531 -20.49 -15.02 -18.38
C PRO A 531 -21.07 -15.87 -17.24
N CYS A 532 -20.31 -16.12 -16.17
CA CYS A 532 -20.72 -17.05 -15.13
C CYS A 532 -20.12 -16.79 -13.74
N GLY A 533 -20.97 -16.54 -12.73
CA GLY A 533 -20.59 -16.49 -11.32
C GLY A 533 -20.81 -17.83 -10.61
N LEU A 534 -20.05 -18.05 -9.54
CA LEU A 534 -20.05 -19.30 -8.76
C LEU A 534 -20.67 -19.16 -7.36
N PHE A 535 -20.81 -17.93 -6.83
CA PHE A 535 -21.34 -17.69 -5.48
C PHE A 535 -22.70 -18.36 -5.23
N ILE A 536 -23.72 -18.05 -6.04
CA ILE A 536 -25.10 -18.54 -5.86
C ILE A 536 -25.20 -20.07 -6.00
N PRO A 537 -24.55 -20.74 -6.97
CA PRO A 537 -24.45 -22.20 -6.97
C PRO A 537 -23.84 -22.79 -5.69
N SER A 538 -22.71 -22.26 -5.20
CA SER A 538 -22.07 -22.74 -3.97
C SER A 538 -22.94 -22.52 -2.72
N LEU A 539 -23.58 -21.35 -2.62
CA LEU A 539 -24.54 -21.02 -1.57
C LEU A 539 -25.72 -22.00 -1.57
N CYS A 540 -26.28 -22.31 -2.75
CA CYS A 540 -27.38 -23.25 -2.90
C CYS A 540 -27.01 -24.68 -2.48
N LEU A 541 -25.83 -25.18 -2.90
CA LEU A 541 -25.36 -26.51 -2.49
C LEU A 541 -25.24 -26.60 -0.96
N GLY A 542 -24.71 -25.56 -0.31
CA GLY A 542 -24.65 -25.47 1.14
C GLY A 542 -26.02 -25.30 1.81
N ALA A 543 -26.92 -24.52 1.23
CA ALA A 543 -28.28 -24.33 1.74
C ALA A 543 -29.10 -25.63 1.73
N ILE A 544 -28.94 -26.46 0.69
CA ILE A 544 -29.59 -27.77 0.61
C ILE A 544 -29.07 -28.70 1.72
N VAL A 545 -27.73 -28.83 1.87
CA VAL A 545 -27.12 -29.65 2.93
C VAL A 545 -27.56 -29.16 4.32
N GLY A 546 -27.49 -27.85 4.55
CA GLY A 546 -27.89 -27.22 5.80
C GLY A 546 -29.37 -27.43 6.14
N ARG A 547 -30.30 -27.28 5.18
CA ARG A 547 -31.73 -27.51 5.42
C ARG A 547 -32.02 -28.98 5.75
N ILE A 548 -31.36 -29.92 5.07
CA ILE A 548 -31.50 -31.36 5.37
C ILE A 548 -31.01 -31.68 6.79
N VAL A 549 -29.87 -31.13 7.21
CA VAL A 549 -29.36 -31.31 8.59
C VAL A 549 -30.27 -30.62 9.61
N GLY A 550 -30.78 -29.42 9.30
CA GLY A 550 -31.71 -28.68 10.16
C GLY A 550 -33.01 -29.44 10.43
N ILE A 551 -33.65 -29.99 9.38
CA ILE A 551 -34.85 -30.83 9.52
C ILE A 551 -34.53 -32.10 10.32
N GLY A 552 -33.38 -32.74 10.06
CA GLY A 552 -32.94 -33.90 10.83
C GLY A 552 -32.73 -33.60 12.33
N MET A 553 -32.24 -32.40 12.65
CA MET A 553 -32.00 -31.93 14.01
C MET A 553 -33.30 -31.52 14.74
N GLU A 554 -34.21 -30.84 14.05
CA GLU A 554 -35.59 -30.56 14.50
C GLU A 554 -36.34 -31.85 14.88
N GLN A 555 -36.35 -32.84 13.97
CA GLN A 555 -37.03 -34.12 14.22
C GLN A 555 -36.35 -34.95 15.31
N LEU A 556 -35.02 -34.83 15.51
CA LEU A 556 -34.32 -35.45 16.63
C LEU A 556 -34.77 -34.87 17.97
N ALA A 557 -34.94 -33.55 18.06
CA ALA A 557 -35.46 -32.90 19.27
C ALA A 557 -36.93 -33.25 19.53
N TYR A 558 -37.76 -33.33 18.48
CA TYR A 558 -39.17 -33.75 18.60
C TYR A 558 -39.31 -35.16 19.19
N HIS A 559 -38.49 -36.12 18.73
CA HIS A 559 -38.55 -37.50 19.24
C HIS A 559 -37.87 -37.69 20.61
N TYR A 560 -36.91 -36.85 20.98
CA TYR A 560 -36.10 -37.02 22.20
C TYR A 560 -35.96 -35.75 23.07
N PRO A 561 -37.04 -34.99 23.39
CA PRO A 561 -36.96 -33.69 24.05
C PRO A 561 -36.45 -33.75 25.50
N LYS A 562 -36.34 -34.96 26.09
CA LYS A 562 -35.85 -35.20 27.45
C LYS A 562 -34.41 -35.74 27.53
N ILE A 563 -33.71 -35.90 26.40
CA ILE A 563 -32.27 -36.15 26.43
C ILE A 563 -31.56 -34.88 26.93
N TRP A 564 -30.47 -35.04 27.69
CA TRP A 564 -29.64 -33.95 28.24
C TRP A 564 -29.28 -32.82 27.24
N LEU A 565 -29.15 -33.17 25.95
CA LEU A 565 -28.94 -32.27 24.81
C LEU A 565 -30.05 -31.22 24.63
N PHE A 566 -31.29 -31.58 24.98
CA PHE A 566 -32.53 -30.86 24.68
C PHE A 566 -33.34 -30.51 25.94
N SER A 567 -32.94 -31.01 27.12
CA SER A 567 -33.66 -30.87 28.40
C SER A 567 -33.56 -29.46 29.03
N GLY A 568 -33.62 -28.43 28.19
CA GLY A 568 -33.66 -27.01 28.52
C GLY A 568 -34.76 -26.35 27.69
N GLU A 569 -34.40 -25.38 26.85
CA GLU A 569 -35.36 -24.59 26.05
C GLU A 569 -36.25 -25.44 25.11
N CYS A 570 -35.75 -26.56 24.57
CA CYS A 570 -36.57 -27.43 23.71
C CYS A 570 -37.61 -28.28 24.47
N SER A 571 -37.64 -28.23 25.80
CA SER A 571 -38.53 -29.08 26.60
C SER A 571 -39.91 -28.46 26.90
N THR A 572 -40.15 -27.20 26.51
CA THR A 572 -41.44 -26.50 26.72
C THR A 572 -42.47 -26.75 25.62
N GLY A 573 -42.06 -27.21 24.43
CA GLY A 573 -42.92 -27.46 23.26
C GLY A 573 -42.84 -26.40 22.16
N ASP A 574 -42.29 -25.23 22.47
CA ASP A 574 -42.01 -24.16 21.52
C ASP A 574 -41.01 -24.60 20.42
N ASP A 575 -41.16 -24.10 19.19
CA ASP A 575 -40.16 -24.32 18.13
C ASP A 575 -38.74 -23.91 18.57
N CYS A 576 -37.87 -24.91 18.77
CA CYS A 576 -36.55 -24.75 19.38
C CYS A 576 -35.40 -24.66 18.36
N ILE A 577 -35.58 -25.20 17.14
CA ILE A 577 -34.50 -25.44 16.18
C ILE A 577 -35.00 -24.98 14.81
N THR A 578 -34.55 -23.81 14.35
CA THR A 578 -34.96 -23.26 13.05
C THR A 578 -34.18 -23.89 11.89
N PRO A 579 -34.80 -24.71 11.01
CA PRO A 579 -34.06 -25.39 9.94
C PRO A 579 -33.47 -24.44 8.88
N GLY A 580 -34.04 -23.23 8.73
CA GLY A 580 -33.52 -22.17 7.89
C GLY A 580 -32.16 -21.62 8.35
N LEU A 581 -31.90 -21.58 9.66
CA LEU A 581 -30.61 -21.15 10.21
C LEU A 581 -29.52 -22.16 9.84
N TYR A 582 -29.82 -23.46 9.91
CA TYR A 582 -28.91 -24.52 9.46
C TYR A 582 -28.66 -24.44 7.96
N ALA A 583 -29.68 -24.15 7.14
CA ALA A 583 -29.52 -23.88 5.71
C ALA A 583 -28.53 -22.73 5.46
N MET A 584 -28.67 -21.63 6.19
CA MET A 584 -27.80 -20.45 6.07
C MET A 584 -26.37 -20.72 6.52
N VAL A 585 -26.18 -21.41 7.64
CA VAL A 585 -24.85 -21.85 8.12
C VAL A 585 -24.21 -22.83 7.14
N GLY A 586 -24.99 -23.74 6.54
CA GLY A 586 -24.54 -24.64 5.47
C GLY A 586 -24.13 -23.89 4.20
N ALA A 587 -24.88 -22.85 3.80
CA ALA A 587 -24.57 -21.98 2.66
C ALA A 587 -23.23 -21.24 2.88
N ALA A 588 -23.01 -20.68 4.07
CA ALA A 588 -21.75 -20.08 4.47
C ALA A 588 -20.60 -21.10 4.50
N ALA A 589 -20.83 -22.31 5.01
CA ALA A 589 -19.84 -23.38 5.05
C ALA A 589 -19.37 -23.81 3.65
N VAL A 590 -20.27 -24.14 2.73
CA VAL A 590 -19.87 -24.54 1.35
C VAL A 590 -19.23 -23.37 0.60
N LEU A 591 -19.77 -22.15 0.69
CA LEU A 591 -19.15 -21.01 -0.01
C LEU A 591 -17.75 -20.71 0.55
N GLY A 592 -17.60 -20.61 1.87
CA GLY A 592 -16.30 -20.38 2.52
C GLY A 592 -15.28 -21.46 2.20
N GLY A 593 -15.70 -22.72 2.05
CA GLY A 593 -14.84 -23.80 1.59
C GLY A 593 -14.40 -23.66 0.12
N VAL A 594 -15.26 -23.10 -0.75
CA VAL A 594 -14.99 -22.93 -2.18
C VAL A 594 -14.10 -21.71 -2.46
N THR A 595 -14.35 -20.58 -1.80
CA THR A 595 -13.61 -19.32 -2.02
C THR A 595 -12.55 -19.01 -0.98
N ARG A 596 -12.47 -19.77 0.13
CA ARG A 596 -11.55 -19.58 1.28
C ARG A 596 -11.69 -18.27 2.05
N MET A 597 -12.82 -17.61 1.85
CA MET A 597 -13.23 -16.38 2.53
C MET A 597 -13.82 -16.66 3.91
N THR A 598 -13.55 -15.79 4.88
CA THR A 598 -14.06 -15.90 6.24
C THR A 598 -14.77 -14.62 6.70
N ILE A 599 -14.04 -13.52 6.90
CA ILE A 599 -14.56 -12.33 7.62
C ILE A 599 -15.63 -11.63 6.76
N SER A 600 -15.30 -11.32 5.50
CA SER A 600 -16.24 -10.71 4.55
C SER A 600 -17.47 -11.58 4.33
N LEU A 601 -17.33 -12.90 4.23
CA LEU A 601 -18.46 -13.82 4.06
C LEU A 601 -19.40 -13.81 5.26
N VAL A 602 -18.88 -13.80 6.49
CA VAL A 602 -19.70 -13.71 7.70
C VAL A 602 -20.44 -12.36 7.77
N VAL A 603 -19.79 -11.26 7.37
CA VAL A 603 -20.43 -9.94 7.33
C VAL A 603 -21.50 -9.84 6.24
N ILE A 604 -21.26 -10.38 5.04
CA ILE A 604 -22.27 -10.48 3.97
C ILE A 604 -23.50 -11.26 4.47
N MET A 605 -23.30 -12.41 5.13
CA MET A 605 -24.39 -13.22 5.71
C MET A 605 -25.13 -12.48 6.83
N PHE A 606 -24.43 -11.73 7.66
CA PHE A 606 -25.03 -10.88 8.69
C PHE A 606 -25.90 -9.77 8.07
N GLU A 607 -25.40 -9.02 7.09
CA GLU A 607 -26.18 -7.96 6.42
C GLU A 607 -27.42 -8.54 5.71
N LEU A 608 -27.34 -9.75 5.16
CA LEU A 608 -28.46 -10.49 4.55
C LEU A 608 -29.53 -10.99 5.55
N THR A 609 -29.30 -10.89 6.86
CA THR A 609 -30.28 -11.30 7.91
C THR A 609 -30.73 -10.17 8.82
N GLY A 610 -29.96 -9.07 8.90
CA GLY A 610 -30.06 -8.09 9.99
C GLY A 610 -29.63 -8.60 11.38
N GLY A 611 -29.36 -9.90 11.53
CA GLY A 611 -29.26 -10.57 12.82
C GLY A 611 -27.82 -10.73 13.34
N VAL A 612 -27.32 -9.77 14.12
CA VAL A 612 -25.98 -9.80 14.77
C VAL A 612 -25.75 -11.11 15.56
N ARG A 613 -26.81 -11.71 16.11
CA ARG A 613 -26.77 -12.92 16.95
C ARG A 613 -26.15 -14.13 16.25
N TYR A 614 -26.22 -14.22 14.92
CA TYR A 614 -25.81 -15.41 14.15
C TYR A 614 -24.34 -15.38 13.69
N ILE A 615 -23.59 -14.30 13.98
CA ILE A 615 -22.19 -14.14 13.57
C ILE A 615 -21.30 -15.28 14.11
N VAL A 616 -21.48 -15.71 15.37
CA VAL A 616 -20.66 -16.76 16.00
C VAL A 616 -20.77 -18.12 15.29
N PRO A 617 -21.97 -18.72 15.08
CA PRO A 617 -22.08 -20.00 14.38
C PRO A 617 -21.68 -19.91 12.91
N LEU A 618 -21.98 -18.80 12.22
CA LEU A 618 -21.51 -18.55 10.85
C LEU A 618 -19.98 -18.54 10.76
N MET A 619 -19.31 -17.83 11.68
CA MET A 619 -17.85 -17.76 11.74
C MET A 619 -17.22 -19.12 12.09
N ALA A 620 -17.78 -19.85 13.05
CA ALA A 620 -17.30 -21.18 13.42
C ALA A 620 -17.38 -22.18 12.25
N ALA A 621 -18.52 -22.21 11.53
CA ALA A 621 -18.70 -23.08 10.37
C ALA A 621 -17.81 -22.67 9.18
N ALA A 622 -17.68 -21.36 8.90
CA ALA A 622 -16.81 -20.87 7.83
C ALA A 622 -15.33 -21.16 8.11
N MET A 623 -14.84 -20.96 9.33
CA MET A 623 -13.46 -21.30 9.72
C MET A 623 -13.21 -22.81 9.66
N ALA A 624 -14.12 -23.64 10.19
CA ALA A 624 -14.00 -25.10 10.11
C ALA A 624 -13.96 -25.60 8.65
N SER A 625 -14.81 -25.03 7.78
CA SER A 625 -14.80 -25.32 6.34
C SER A 625 -13.49 -24.91 5.68
N LYS A 626 -12.97 -23.71 5.99
CA LYS A 626 -11.69 -23.23 5.48
C LYS A 626 -10.54 -24.15 5.91
N TRP A 627 -10.44 -24.51 7.19
CA TRP A 627 -9.40 -25.40 7.70
C TRP A 627 -9.42 -26.78 7.05
N VAL A 628 -10.61 -27.39 6.91
CA VAL A 628 -10.76 -28.68 6.21
C VAL A 628 -10.42 -28.55 4.73
N GLY A 629 -10.79 -27.43 4.11
CA GLY A 629 -10.37 -27.07 2.75
C GLY A 629 -8.86 -26.98 2.62
N ASP A 630 -8.20 -26.18 3.46
CA ASP A 630 -6.76 -25.91 3.44
C ASP A 630 -5.94 -27.20 3.63
N ALA A 631 -6.38 -28.07 4.55
CA ALA A 631 -5.78 -29.38 4.80
C ALA A 631 -5.94 -30.37 3.62
N LEU A 632 -7.06 -30.32 2.89
CA LEU A 632 -7.32 -31.20 1.74
C LEU A 632 -6.85 -30.60 0.40
N GLY A 633 -6.55 -29.30 0.33
CA GLY A 633 -6.03 -28.60 -0.84
C GLY A 633 -5.80 -27.11 -0.59
N ARG A 634 -4.55 -26.66 -0.74
CA ARG A 634 -4.07 -25.31 -0.35
C ARG A 634 -4.72 -24.09 -1.03
N GLN A 635 -5.42 -24.25 -2.17
CA GLN A 635 -5.90 -23.13 -2.98
C GLN A 635 -7.43 -23.05 -3.02
N GLY A 636 -7.97 -21.83 -2.99
CA GLY A 636 -9.37 -21.55 -3.33
C GLY A 636 -9.63 -21.66 -4.83
N ILE A 637 -10.90 -21.65 -5.23
CA ILE A 637 -11.27 -21.81 -6.65
C ILE A 637 -10.69 -20.73 -7.56
N TYR A 638 -10.61 -19.47 -7.09
CA TYR A 638 -10.14 -18.36 -7.90
C TYR A 638 -8.63 -18.45 -8.14
N ASP A 639 -7.83 -18.71 -7.11
CA ASP A 639 -6.36 -18.81 -7.19
C ASP A 639 -5.93 -20.03 -8.02
N ALA A 640 -6.66 -21.14 -7.89
CA ALA A 640 -6.43 -22.32 -8.71
C ALA A 640 -6.79 -22.09 -10.20
N HIS A 641 -7.71 -21.17 -10.50
CA HIS A 641 -8.00 -20.71 -11.88
C HIS A 641 -6.94 -19.70 -12.39
N ILE A 642 -6.40 -18.82 -11.55
CA ILE A 642 -5.23 -17.97 -11.87
C ILE A 642 -4.04 -18.87 -12.28
N ALA A 643 -3.72 -19.88 -11.46
CA ALA A 643 -2.66 -20.85 -11.74
C ALA A 643 -2.94 -21.73 -12.97
N LEU A 644 -4.21 -22.10 -13.22
CA LEU A 644 -4.60 -22.84 -14.43
C LEU A 644 -4.48 -22.00 -15.71
N ASN A 645 -4.78 -20.70 -15.63
CA ASN A 645 -4.60 -19.78 -16.75
C ASN A 645 -3.11 -19.53 -17.03
N GLY A 646 -2.29 -19.43 -15.97
CA GLY A 646 -0.86 -19.16 -16.04
C GLY A 646 -0.53 -17.68 -15.88
N TYR A 647 -1.36 -16.92 -15.16
CA TYR A 647 -1.11 -15.50 -14.91
C TYR A 647 -0.01 -15.31 -13.84
N PRO A 648 0.87 -14.30 -13.99
CA PRO A 648 1.89 -13.98 -12.99
C PRO A 648 1.24 -13.26 -11.78
N PHE A 649 0.79 -14.05 -10.82
CA PHE A 649 0.22 -13.58 -9.56
C PHE A 649 1.13 -13.95 -8.39
N LEU A 650 1.42 -12.98 -7.53
CA LEU A 650 2.22 -13.16 -6.32
C LEU A 650 1.32 -12.88 -5.11
N ASP A 651 0.82 -13.94 -4.46
CA ASP A 651 -0.05 -13.79 -3.30
C ASP A 651 0.71 -13.16 -2.12
N SER A 652 0.01 -12.41 -1.26
CA SER A 652 0.49 -11.97 0.05
C SER A 652 0.38 -13.06 1.10
N LYS A 653 -0.54 -14.01 0.93
CA LYS A 653 -0.91 -15.04 1.92
C LYS A 653 0.04 -16.24 1.97
N ASP A 654 0.87 -16.43 0.94
CA ASP A 654 1.80 -17.56 0.82
C ASP A 654 3.17 -17.28 1.50
N GLU A 655 3.53 -18.06 2.51
CA GLU A 655 4.90 -18.09 3.06
C GLU A 655 5.87 -18.79 2.09
N PHE A 656 7.04 -18.20 1.82
CA PHE A 656 7.96 -18.72 0.81
C PHE A 656 8.90 -19.79 1.38
N GLN A 657 8.43 -21.04 1.43
CA GLN A 657 9.12 -22.17 2.10
C GLN A 657 10.38 -22.70 1.38
N HIS A 658 10.96 -21.97 0.43
CA HIS A 658 12.11 -22.41 -0.37
C HIS A 658 13.39 -21.65 0.00
N THR A 659 14.44 -22.41 0.34
CA THR A 659 15.77 -21.90 0.75
C THR A 659 16.67 -21.50 -0.42
N SER A 660 16.09 -21.10 -1.56
CA SER A 660 16.85 -20.64 -2.74
C SER A 660 17.41 -19.23 -2.52
N LEU A 661 18.52 -18.92 -3.19
CA LEU A 661 19.15 -17.60 -3.22
C LEU A 661 18.75 -16.83 -4.49
N ALA A 662 18.95 -15.52 -4.50
CA ALA A 662 18.78 -14.69 -5.69
C ALA A 662 19.59 -15.22 -6.89
N ALA A 663 20.79 -15.75 -6.65
CA ALA A 663 21.65 -16.40 -7.64
C ALA A 663 21.00 -17.59 -8.38
N ASP A 664 20.07 -18.31 -7.76
CA ASP A 664 19.44 -19.50 -8.34
C ASP A 664 18.32 -19.14 -9.33
N VAL A 665 17.69 -17.98 -9.12
CA VAL A 665 16.46 -17.53 -9.81
C VAL A 665 16.76 -16.48 -10.88
N MET A 666 17.81 -15.66 -10.69
CA MET A 666 18.14 -14.55 -11.58
C MET A 666 18.33 -14.98 -13.04
N GLN A 667 18.01 -14.07 -13.96
CA GLN A 667 18.15 -14.24 -15.41
C GLN A 667 18.99 -13.08 -15.99
N PRO A 668 19.96 -13.34 -16.87
CA PRO A 668 20.43 -14.67 -17.30
C PRO A 668 21.17 -15.41 -16.17
N LYS A 669 21.45 -16.71 -16.36
CA LYS A 669 22.24 -17.48 -15.38
C LYS A 669 23.72 -17.08 -15.44
N ARG A 670 24.50 -17.39 -14.40
CA ARG A 670 25.94 -17.05 -14.29
C ARG A 670 26.83 -17.44 -15.50
N ASN A 671 26.39 -18.36 -16.37
CA ASN A 671 27.13 -18.83 -17.54
C ASN A 671 26.63 -18.21 -18.88
N GLU A 672 25.66 -17.30 -18.82
CA GLU A 672 24.97 -16.70 -19.96
C GLU A 672 25.19 -15.17 -19.94
N THR A 673 25.40 -14.55 -21.10
CA THR A 673 25.77 -13.13 -21.19
C THR A 673 24.56 -12.20 -21.03
N LEU A 674 24.62 -11.28 -20.05
CA LEU A 674 23.62 -10.22 -19.89
C LEU A 674 23.75 -9.15 -20.99
N SER A 675 22.61 -8.77 -21.57
CA SER A 675 22.52 -7.65 -22.50
C SER A 675 22.64 -6.32 -21.75
N VAL A 676 23.79 -5.65 -21.90
CA VAL A 676 24.12 -4.38 -21.24
C VAL A 676 24.30 -3.25 -22.26
N ILE A 677 24.02 -2.02 -21.85
CA ILE A 677 24.34 -0.80 -22.61
C ILE A 677 25.52 -0.10 -21.93
N THR A 678 26.50 0.38 -22.69
CA THR A 678 27.63 1.17 -22.15
C THR A 678 27.24 2.63 -21.98
N GLN A 679 27.79 3.31 -20.96
CA GLN A 679 27.44 4.70 -20.65
C GLN A 679 27.79 5.73 -21.76
N ASP A 680 28.79 5.42 -22.60
CA ASP A 680 29.43 6.37 -23.52
C ASP A 680 29.96 5.79 -24.85
N SER A 681 30.14 4.47 -25.01
CA SER A 681 30.82 3.89 -26.19
C SER A 681 29.93 3.27 -27.28
N MET A 682 28.60 3.30 -27.13
CA MET A 682 27.66 2.77 -28.13
C MET A 682 27.05 3.88 -29.00
N THR A 683 26.87 3.60 -30.29
CA THR A 683 26.17 4.46 -31.24
C THR A 683 24.66 4.23 -31.24
N VAL A 684 23.92 5.11 -31.93
CA VAL A 684 22.48 4.96 -32.16
C VAL A 684 22.18 3.67 -32.96
N ASP A 685 23.01 3.31 -33.93
CA ASP A 685 22.84 2.06 -34.69
C ASP A 685 23.12 0.82 -33.84
N ASP A 686 24.10 0.85 -32.92
CA ASP A 686 24.35 -0.26 -31.97
C ASP A 686 23.15 -0.48 -31.03
N ILE A 687 22.51 0.61 -30.58
CA ILE A 687 21.30 0.54 -29.77
C ILE A 687 20.12 0.03 -30.59
N GLU A 688 19.94 0.49 -31.84
CA GLU A 688 18.90 -0.06 -32.70
C GLU A 688 19.14 -1.51 -33.12
N ALA A 689 20.39 -1.98 -33.19
CA ALA A 689 20.73 -3.39 -33.37
C ALA A 689 20.35 -4.22 -32.13
N LEU A 690 20.81 -3.82 -30.94
CA LEU A 690 20.46 -4.45 -29.66
C LEU A 690 18.93 -4.54 -29.45
N LEU A 691 18.21 -3.49 -29.87
CA LEU A 691 16.75 -3.44 -29.82
C LEU A 691 16.06 -4.37 -30.84
N LYS A 692 16.70 -4.67 -31.99
CA LYS A 692 16.19 -5.64 -32.97
C LYS A 692 16.53 -7.09 -32.57
N GLU A 693 17.67 -7.31 -31.93
CA GLU A 693 18.17 -8.64 -31.54
C GLU A 693 17.55 -9.18 -30.24
N THR A 694 17.09 -8.32 -29.33
CA THR A 694 16.61 -8.73 -28.00
C THR A 694 15.16 -8.30 -27.75
N GLU A 695 14.43 -9.11 -26.96
CA GLU A 695 13.05 -8.81 -26.52
C GLU A 695 12.98 -8.24 -25.08
N HIS A 696 14.12 -7.92 -24.47
CA HIS A 696 14.19 -7.47 -23.07
C HIS A 696 13.49 -6.13 -22.83
N ASN A 697 12.74 -6.01 -21.74
CA ASN A 697 11.92 -4.82 -21.43
C ASN A 697 12.71 -3.56 -21.00
N GLY A 698 14.01 -3.71 -20.78
CA GLY A 698 14.95 -2.66 -20.42
C GLY A 698 16.33 -3.26 -20.16
N TYR A 699 17.32 -2.40 -20.00
CA TYR A 699 18.74 -2.77 -19.99
C TYR A 699 19.45 -2.02 -18.87
N PRO A 700 20.36 -2.66 -18.11
CA PRO A 700 21.28 -1.96 -17.25
C PRO A 700 22.28 -1.17 -18.12
N VAL A 701 22.57 0.05 -17.69
CA VAL A 701 23.66 0.86 -18.23
C VAL A 701 24.90 0.64 -17.36
N VAL A 702 26.03 0.31 -17.97
CA VAL A 702 27.30 -0.02 -17.29
C VAL A 702 28.45 0.86 -17.77
N VAL A 703 29.52 0.94 -16.99
CA VAL A 703 30.74 1.69 -17.36
C VAL A 703 31.39 1.09 -18.61
N SER A 704 31.69 -0.22 -18.61
CA SER A 704 32.17 -0.93 -19.80
C SER A 704 31.67 -2.38 -19.85
N ARG A 705 31.79 -3.04 -21.01
CA ARG A 705 31.43 -4.47 -21.17
C ARG A 705 32.33 -5.41 -20.37
N GLU A 706 33.53 -4.96 -20.03
CA GLU A 706 34.55 -5.72 -19.29
C GLU A 706 34.37 -5.59 -17.77
N SER A 707 34.15 -4.37 -17.26
CA SER A 707 34.00 -4.12 -15.83
C SER A 707 32.57 -4.36 -15.33
N GLN A 708 31.57 -4.18 -16.21
CA GLN A 708 30.14 -4.36 -15.94
C GLN A 708 29.59 -3.59 -14.73
N TYR A 709 30.32 -2.58 -14.27
CA TYR A 709 29.93 -1.73 -13.15
C TYR A 709 28.67 -0.91 -13.49
N LEU A 710 27.62 -1.11 -12.68
CA LEU A 710 26.29 -0.56 -12.90
C LEU A 710 26.24 0.97 -12.70
N VAL A 711 25.88 1.71 -13.75
CA VAL A 711 25.65 3.17 -13.74
C VAL A 711 24.17 3.51 -13.54
N GLY A 712 23.27 2.64 -14.02
CA GLY A 712 21.83 2.82 -13.88
C GLY A 712 21.01 1.84 -14.71
N PHE A 713 19.73 2.12 -14.93
CA PHE A 713 18.83 1.29 -15.74
C PHE A 713 17.98 2.13 -16.71
N VAL A 714 17.71 1.61 -17.91
CA VAL A 714 16.87 2.28 -18.92
C VAL A 714 15.82 1.32 -19.50
N LEU A 715 14.57 1.79 -19.60
CA LEU A 715 13.46 1.01 -20.16
C LEU A 715 13.49 1.02 -21.69
N ARG A 716 13.25 -0.15 -22.31
CA ARG A 716 13.24 -0.34 -23.78
C ARG A 716 12.30 0.62 -24.50
N ARG A 717 11.11 0.85 -23.93
CA ARG A 717 10.10 1.76 -24.49
C ARG A 717 10.60 3.21 -24.52
N ASP A 718 11.14 3.68 -23.40
CA ASP A 718 11.58 5.06 -23.26
C ASP A 718 12.85 5.33 -24.10
N LEU A 719 13.72 4.31 -24.24
CA LEU A 719 14.87 4.33 -25.15
C LEU A 719 14.45 4.41 -26.63
N ASN A 720 13.56 3.52 -27.09
CA ASN A 720 13.01 3.57 -28.45
C ASN A 720 12.39 4.94 -28.76
N LEU A 721 11.57 5.45 -27.83
CA LEU A 721 10.84 6.69 -28.01
C LEU A 721 11.77 7.92 -28.00
N ALA A 722 12.80 7.92 -27.16
CA ALA A 722 13.84 8.96 -27.15
C ALA A 722 14.65 8.97 -28.45
N VAL A 723 15.09 7.81 -28.95
CA VAL A 723 15.82 7.71 -30.23
C VAL A 723 14.94 8.13 -31.41
N ALA A 724 13.68 7.67 -31.45
CA ALA A 724 12.73 8.02 -32.51
C ALA A 724 12.36 9.52 -32.51
N ASN A 725 12.31 10.17 -31.35
CA ASN A 725 12.14 11.63 -31.27
C ASN A 725 13.42 12.39 -31.58
N ALA A 726 14.60 11.90 -31.15
CA ALA A 726 15.89 12.52 -31.47
C ALA A 726 16.09 12.62 -32.99
N LYS A 727 15.87 11.51 -33.73
CA LYS A 727 15.90 11.45 -35.20
C LYS A 727 14.83 12.31 -35.91
N ARG A 728 13.94 12.99 -35.18
CA ARG A 728 12.86 13.85 -35.73
C ARG A 728 12.92 15.31 -35.29
N MET A 729 13.53 15.59 -34.14
CA MET A 729 13.48 16.89 -33.45
C MET A 729 14.85 17.57 -33.34
N VAL A 730 15.94 16.87 -33.72
CA VAL A 730 17.31 17.38 -33.61
C VAL A 730 18.06 17.09 -34.91
N ASP A 731 18.31 18.14 -35.69
CA ASP A 731 19.06 18.03 -36.94
C ASP A 731 20.50 17.52 -36.70
N GLY A 732 20.97 16.69 -37.63
CA GLY A 732 22.32 16.12 -37.61
C GLY A 732 22.48 14.80 -36.81
N ILE A 733 21.49 14.38 -36.00
CA ILE A 733 21.56 13.06 -35.34
C ILE A 733 21.39 11.96 -36.38
N CYS A 734 22.39 11.07 -36.50
CA CYS A 734 22.39 9.95 -37.43
C CYS A 734 22.70 8.63 -36.71
N GLY A 735 22.80 7.53 -37.46
CA GLY A 735 23.09 6.21 -36.89
C GLY A 735 24.43 6.12 -36.15
N GLN A 736 25.45 6.84 -36.64
CA GLN A 736 26.77 6.93 -36.04
C GLN A 736 26.88 7.96 -34.89
N SER A 737 25.79 8.64 -34.51
CA SER A 737 25.79 9.49 -33.32
C SER A 737 26.06 8.66 -32.06
N LEU A 738 27.05 9.08 -31.27
CA LEU A 738 27.39 8.46 -29.99
C LEU A 738 26.30 8.72 -28.95
N VAL A 739 25.95 7.72 -28.13
CA VAL A 739 24.90 7.85 -27.10
C VAL A 739 25.53 8.01 -25.73
N LEU A 740 25.20 9.12 -25.04
CA LEU A 740 25.81 9.52 -23.77
C LEU A 740 24.78 9.52 -22.64
N PHE A 741 25.01 8.72 -21.60
CA PHE A 741 24.17 8.65 -20.41
C PHE A 741 24.69 9.49 -19.23
N THR A 742 25.99 9.77 -19.19
CA THR A 742 26.63 10.61 -18.15
C THR A 742 26.79 12.06 -18.59
N ALA A 743 27.26 12.92 -17.69
CA ALA A 743 27.55 14.33 -17.96
C ALA A 743 29.03 14.61 -18.30
N GLY A 744 29.84 13.57 -18.51
CA GLY A 744 31.25 13.71 -18.86
C GLY A 744 31.46 14.52 -20.14
N GLY A 745 32.56 15.25 -20.22
CA GLY A 745 32.92 16.04 -21.40
C GLY A 745 32.98 15.15 -22.64
N ALA A 746 32.21 15.50 -23.67
CA ALA A 746 32.22 14.75 -24.93
C ALA A 746 33.63 14.80 -25.54
N PRO A 747 34.19 13.66 -25.99
CA PRO A 747 35.46 13.67 -26.72
C PRO A 747 35.36 14.61 -27.92
N GLN A 748 36.35 15.49 -28.10
CA GLN A 748 36.41 16.39 -29.26
C GLN A 748 36.47 15.54 -30.54
N THR A 749 35.39 15.53 -31.31
CA THR A 749 35.17 14.58 -32.39
C THR A 749 34.78 15.32 -33.68
N LEU A 750 35.42 14.97 -34.79
CA LEU A 750 35.03 15.40 -36.14
C LEU A 750 33.77 14.64 -36.64
N GLY A 751 32.83 14.34 -35.73
CA GLY A 751 31.73 13.40 -35.93
C GLY A 751 30.34 14.03 -35.79
N PRO A 752 29.28 13.23 -36.02
CA PRO A 752 27.89 13.66 -35.82
C PRO A 752 27.59 13.96 -34.34
N PRO A 753 26.65 14.88 -34.04
CA PRO A 753 26.33 15.29 -32.68
C PRO A 753 25.88 14.11 -31.80
N PRO A 754 26.34 14.02 -30.53
CA PRO A 754 26.01 12.92 -29.64
C PRO A 754 24.63 13.06 -28.99
N LEU A 755 23.92 11.95 -28.87
CA LEU A 755 22.58 11.86 -28.28
C LEU A 755 22.67 11.69 -26.76
N LYS A 756 22.33 12.75 -26.00
CA LYS A 756 22.40 12.77 -24.53
C LYS A 756 21.11 12.24 -23.89
N LEU A 757 21.16 11.07 -23.25
CA LEU A 757 20.01 10.33 -22.70
C LEU A 757 19.91 10.30 -21.17
N LYS A 758 20.75 11.06 -20.43
CA LYS A 758 20.71 11.15 -18.96
C LYS A 758 19.30 11.31 -18.35
N LYS A 759 18.38 12.01 -19.04
CA LYS A 759 16.99 12.24 -18.58
C LYS A 759 16.08 11.00 -18.54
N ILE A 760 16.43 9.90 -19.22
CA ILE A 760 15.66 8.64 -19.20
C ILE A 760 16.35 7.52 -18.40
N LEU A 761 17.50 7.81 -17.79
CA LEU A 761 18.25 6.88 -16.95
C LEU A 761 17.70 6.91 -15.53
N ASP A 762 17.31 5.75 -14.99
CA ASP A 762 17.23 5.56 -13.55
C ASP A 762 18.64 5.41 -12.98
N MET A 763 19.10 6.38 -12.18
CA MET A 763 20.42 6.39 -11.54
C MET A 763 20.42 5.71 -10.15
N ALA A 764 19.28 5.18 -9.69
CA ALA A 764 19.17 4.46 -8.43
C ALA A 764 18.23 3.24 -8.51
N PRO A 765 18.39 2.35 -9.52
CA PRO A 765 17.61 1.12 -9.59
C PRO A 765 17.87 0.27 -8.35
N ILE A 766 16.83 -0.39 -7.84
CA ILE A 766 16.96 -1.25 -6.65
C ILE A 766 17.80 -2.48 -7.01
N THR A 767 18.82 -2.71 -6.19
CA THR A 767 19.80 -3.79 -6.31
C THR A 767 19.70 -4.74 -5.13
N ILE A 768 20.07 -6.00 -5.34
CA ILE A 768 20.26 -7.02 -4.30
C ILE A 768 21.58 -7.76 -4.53
N THR A 769 22.14 -8.36 -3.48
CA THR A 769 23.30 -9.25 -3.62
C THR A 769 22.85 -10.62 -4.10
N ASP A 770 23.71 -11.34 -4.82
CA ASP A 770 23.40 -12.68 -5.31
C ASP A 770 23.19 -13.72 -4.18
N GLN A 771 23.74 -13.45 -2.99
CA GLN A 771 23.52 -14.21 -1.75
C GLN A 771 22.21 -13.85 -1.01
N THR A 772 21.39 -12.93 -1.51
CA THR A 772 20.13 -12.55 -0.83
C THR A 772 19.14 -13.73 -0.84
N PRO A 773 18.57 -14.15 0.31
CA PRO A 773 17.56 -15.21 0.36
C PRO A 773 16.30 -14.85 -0.44
N MET A 774 15.73 -15.82 -1.16
CA MET A 774 14.59 -15.55 -2.05
C MET A 774 13.34 -15.09 -1.30
N GLU A 775 13.17 -15.48 -0.03
CA GLU A 775 12.13 -14.93 0.88
C GLU A 775 12.22 -13.40 0.95
N THR A 776 13.40 -12.85 1.25
CA THR A 776 13.65 -11.41 1.31
C THR A 776 13.38 -10.72 -0.02
N VAL A 777 13.77 -11.35 -1.14
CA VAL A 777 13.52 -10.82 -2.50
C VAL A 777 12.02 -10.79 -2.81
N VAL A 778 11.29 -11.88 -2.55
CA VAL A 778 9.83 -11.96 -2.71
C VAL A 778 9.15 -10.88 -1.88
N ASP A 779 9.58 -10.67 -0.63
CA ASP A 779 9.02 -9.65 0.24
C ASP A 779 9.34 -8.21 -0.21
N MET A 780 10.51 -7.96 -0.83
CA MET A 780 10.77 -6.69 -1.49
C MET A 780 9.82 -6.46 -2.68
N PHE A 781 9.63 -7.46 -3.55
CA PHE A 781 8.68 -7.37 -4.67
C PHE A 781 7.25 -7.08 -4.20
N ARG A 782 6.78 -7.80 -3.16
CA ARG A 782 5.50 -7.59 -2.48
C ARG A 782 5.38 -6.18 -1.89
N LYS A 783 6.26 -5.83 -0.95
CA LYS A 783 6.11 -4.63 -0.09
C LYS A 783 6.43 -3.32 -0.82
N LEU A 784 7.42 -3.33 -1.72
CA LEU A 784 7.88 -2.13 -2.43
C LEU A 784 7.24 -1.98 -3.83
N GLY A 785 6.47 -2.97 -4.29
CA GLY A 785 5.90 -3.00 -5.63
C GLY A 785 6.99 -3.00 -6.70
N LEU A 786 7.97 -3.91 -6.62
CA LEU A 786 9.04 -3.96 -7.61
C LEU A 786 8.52 -4.58 -8.91
N ARG A 787 8.82 -3.92 -10.04
CA ARG A 787 8.70 -4.53 -11.38
C ARG A 787 9.89 -5.47 -11.66
N GLN A 788 11.05 -5.15 -11.09
CA GLN A 788 12.35 -5.78 -11.32
C GLN A 788 13.31 -5.39 -10.20
N THR A 789 14.39 -6.15 -10.03
CA THR A 789 15.55 -5.82 -9.19
C THR A 789 16.82 -6.27 -9.93
N LEU A 790 17.95 -5.60 -9.72
CA LEU A 790 19.22 -5.96 -10.35
C LEU A 790 20.10 -6.74 -9.36
N VAL A 791 20.59 -7.91 -9.76
CA VAL A 791 21.46 -8.73 -8.90
C VAL A 791 22.92 -8.35 -9.12
N THR A 792 23.64 -8.09 -8.03
CA THR A 792 25.04 -7.64 -8.06
C THR A 792 25.96 -8.59 -7.31
N HIS A 793 27.07 -8.97 -7.94
CA HIS A 793 28.11 -9.81 -7.34
C HIS A 793 29.12 -8.93 -6.58
N ASN A 794 29.44 -9.29 -5.33
CA ASN A 794 30.18 -8.42 -4.39
C ASN A 794 29.56 -7.01 -4.24
N GLY A 795 28.25 -6.88 -4.47
CA GLY A 795 27.53 -5.61 -4.46
C GLY A 795 27.44 -4.99 -3.07
N MET A 796 27.74 -3.70 -2.98
CA MET A 796 27.75 -2.91 -1.75
C MET A 796 26.31 -2.62 -1.28
N GLY A 797 26.11 -2.42 0.02
CA GLY A 797 24.90 -1.80 0.60
C GLY A 797 24.79 -0.29 0.32
N SER A 798 25.36 0.19 -0.80
CA SER A 798 25.47 1.60 -1.17
C SER A 798 25.48 1.76 -2.70
N PHE A 799 24.83 2.81 -3.19
CA PHE A 799 24.56 3.04 -4.62
C PHE A 799 25.73 3.71 -5.36
N SER A 800 26.85 3.00 -5.50
CA SER A 800 28.04 3.40 -6.29
C SER A 800 28.79 2.15 -6.77
N SER A 801 29.34 2.16 -7.98
CA SER A 801 29.93 1.00 -8.64
C SER A 801 31.41 1.19 -9.01
N VAL A 802 32.14 1.94 -8.19
CA VAL A 802 33.56 2.28 -8.44
C VAL A 802 34.46 1.28 -7.68
N PRO A 803 35.66 0.93 -8.17
CA PRO A 803 36.64 0.15 -7.41
C PRO A 803 37.31 0.99 -6.30
N LYS A 804 37.63 0.36 -5.16
CA LYS A 804 38.28 1.04 -4.01
C LYS A 804 39.73 1.43 -4.33
N ILE A 805 40.09 2.69 -4.06
CA ILE A 805 41.39 3.28 -4.31
C ILE A 805 42.13 3.44 -2.98
N LEU A 806 43.19 2.64 -2.80
CA LEU A 806 44.10 2.73 -1.66
C LEU A 806 45.18 3.78 -1.94
N ASN A 807 45.09 4.92 -1.26
CA ASN A 807 46.15 5.94 -1.22
C ASN A 807 46.82 5.95 0.16
N ASN A 808 48.03 6.52 0.23
CA ASN A 808 48.67 6.83 1.50
C ASN A 808 48.38 8.30 1.87
N ASP A 809 48.15 8.56 3.15
CA ASP A 809 48.14 9.93 3.68
C ASP A 809 49.56 10.51 3.64
N LEU A 810 49.69 11.71 3.10
CA LEU A 810 50.89 12.54 3.06
C LEU A 810 50.55 14.03 3.29
N LEU A 811 49.29 14.34 3.66
CA LEU A 811 48.77 15.71 3.72
C LEU A 811 48.90 16.34 5.13
N ASP A 812 49.24 15.53 6.12
CA ASP A 812 49.35 15.92 7.54
C ASP A 812 50.77 15.73 8.12
N GLU A 813 51.78 15.43 7.29
CA GLU A 813 53.18 15.27 7.75
C GLU A 813 53.90 16.60 8.07
N ASP A 814 53.31 17.76 7.73
CA ASP A 814 53.93 19.08 7.86
C ASP A 814 53.71 19.78 9.20
N LEU A 815 52.99 19.15 10.14
CA LEU A 815 52.53 19.76 11.38
C LEU A 815 53.35 19.34 12.63
N ASP A 816 54.31 20.17 13.04
CA ASP A 816 54.99 20.05 14.35
C ASP A 816 54.40 21.05 15.36
N LEU A 817 53.67 20.55 16.37
CA LEU A 817 53.06 21.35 17.43
C LEU A 817 53.69 21.07 18.81
N PRO A 818 54.05 22.11 19.59
CA PRO A 818 54.51 21.92 20.96
C PRO A 818 53.46 21.21 21.82
N ARG A 819 53.85 20.13 22.50
CA ARG A 819 52.96 19.29 23.34
C ARG A 819 52.18 20.04 24.43
N ASN A 820 52.65 21.24 24.81
CA ASN A 820 52.06 22.08 25.85
C ASN A 820 51.55 23.44 25.29
N ILE A 821 51.21 23.54 24.00
CA ILE A 821 50.62 24.76 23.42
C ILE A 821 49.26 25.06 24.06
N SER A 822 49.05 26.28 24.56
CA SER A 822 47.76 26.66 25.15
C SER A 822 46.71 26.93 24.07
N ARG A 823 45.43 26.77 24.42
CA ARG A 823 44.29 27.03 23.51
C ARG A 823 44.40 28.38 22.79
N ASN A 824 44.75 29.44 23.51
CA ASN A 824 44.85 30.78 22.94
C ASN A 824 46.04 30.92 21.97
N GLU A 825 47.14 30.21 22.20
CA GLU A 825 48.28 30.15 21.28
C GLU A 825 47.94 29.30 20.04
N LEU A 826 47.19 28.21 20.20
CA LEU A 826 46.74 27.36 19.10
C LEU A 826 45.72 28.07 18.19
N ILE A 827 44.76 28.81 18.76
CA ILE A 827 43.85 29.68 18.00
C ILE A 827 44.65 30.75 17.24
N GLN A 828 45.58 31.44 17.92
CA GLN A 828 46.46 32.43 17.27
C GLN A 828 47.41 31.81 16.22
N HIS A 829 47.76 30.54 16.34
CA HIS A 829 48.52 29.83 15.31
C HIS A 829 47.67 29.61 14.07
N CYS A 830 46.42 29.13 14.23
CA CYS A 830 45.48 28.92 13.12
C CYS A 830 45.16 30.23 12.39
N GLN A 831 44.81 31.29 13.13
CA GLN A 831 44.48 32.62 12.60
C GLN A 831 45.65 33.38 11.93
N ARG A 832 46.88 32.87 11.99
CA ARG A 832 48.06 33.44 11.32
C ARG A 832 48.41 32.74 10.01
N GLN A 833 47.71 31.67 9.65
CA GLN A 833 48.01 30.90 8.44
C GLN A 833 47.52 31.64 7.17
N PRO A 834 48.18 31.47 6.02
CA PRO A 834 47.75 32.09 4.76
C PRO A 834 46.33 31.67 4.38
N LEU A 835 45.54 32.61 3.84
CA LEU A 835 44.16 32.42 3.38
C LEU A 835 43.13 32.02 4.45
N VAL A 836 43.51 31.96 5.73
CA VAL A 836 42.57 31.73 6.85
C VAL A 836 41.95 33.07 7.28
N HIS A 837 40.61 33.15 7.24
CA HIS A 837 39.86 34.28 7.77
C HIS A 837 39.28 33.93 9.15
N PRO A 838 39.45 34.78 10.20
CA PRO A 838 38.87 34.50 11.52
C PRO A 838 37.35 34.34 11.46
N MET A 839 36.84 33.28 12.10
CA MET A 839 35.42 32.94 12.01
C MET A 839 34.53 33.84 12.88
N VAL A 840 33.25 33.93 12.51
CA VAL A 840 32.27 34.77 13.21
C VAL A 840 31.98 34.21 14.59
N LYS A 841 32.25 34.99 15.64
CA LYS A 841 32.06 34.58 17.04
C LYS A 841 30.59 34.58 17.45
N ARG A 842 29.93 33.43 17.27
CA ARG A 842 28.52 33.19 17.67
C ARG A 842 28.35 33.20 19.20
N ALA A 843 27.19 33.63 19.68
CA ALA A 843 26.87 33.76 21.10
C ALA A 843 25.95 32.65 21.61
N PHE A 844 25.91 32.44 22.94
CA PHE A 844 24.97 31.51 23.57
C PHE A 844 23.64 32.20 23.92
N ARG A 845 22.53 31.53 23.56
CA ARG A 845 21.18 31.73 24.12
C ARG A 845 21.05 30.87 25.40
N ARG A 846 20.24 31.31 26.36
CA ARG A 846 19.99 30.62 27.64
C ARG A 846 18.49 30.59 27.92
N ASP A 847 18.05 29.59 28.66
CA ASP A 847 16.68 29.55 29.18
C ASP A 847 16.50 30.61 30.29
N GLU A 848 15.70 31.66 30.01
CA GLU A 848 15.32 32.68 30.99
C GLU A 848 14.03 32.23 31.70
N GLY A 849 14.18 31.34 32.69
CA GLY A 849 13.08 30.75 33.45
C GLY A 849 12.16 31.77 34.15
N PRO A 850 10.90 31.38 34.47
CA PRO A 850 9.76 32.29 34.64
C PRO A 850 9.79 33.29 35.81
N ASP A 851 10.77 33.21 36.73
CA ASP A 851 10.89 34.12 37.88
C ASP A 851 11.62 35.45 37.57
N SER A 852 12.13 35.66 36.35
CA SER A 852 12.88 36.87 35.97
C SER A 852 12.00 38.11 35.72
N ASN A 853 11.18 38.47 36.71
CA ASN A 853 10.11 39.47 36.64
C ASN A 853 10.60 40.94 36.69
N HIS A 854 11.57 41.28 35.82
CA HIS A 854 12.19 42.61 35.66
C HIS A 854 12.26 43.04 34.18
N GLY A 855 11.11 42.92 33.49
CA GLY A 855 11.00 43.16 32.06
C GLY A 855 11.36 44.58 31.57
N VAL A 856 11.58 44.67 30.26
CA VAL A 856 11.61 45.88 29.43
C VAL A 856 12.82 46.83 29.62
N LYS A 857 13.42 47.00 30.80
CA LYS A 857 14.52 47.99 30.99
C LYS A 857 15.94 47.54 30.63
N VAL A 858 16.24 46.23 30.59
CA VAL A 858 17.62 45.74 30.35
C VAL A 858 18.01 45.68 28.87
N ARG A 859 17.04 45.53 27.95
CA ARG A 859 17.25 45.41 26.48
C ARG A 859 17.93 46.61 25.78
N LYS A 860 18.34 47.66 26.51
CA LYS A 860 19.10 48.81 25.97
C LYS A 860 20.43 49.11 26.66
N LEU A 861 20.89 48.29 27.62
CA LEU A 861 22.15 48.55 28.34
C LEU A 861 23.24 47.49 28.11
N ASN A 862 22.90 46.26 27.72
CA ASN A 862 23.89 45.18 27.50
C ASN A 862 24.49 45.17 26.08
N THR A 863 24.17 46.14 25.23
CA THR A 863 24.70 46.31 23.86
C THR A 863 26.18 46.69 23.78
N LEU A 864 26.91 46.71 24.90
CA LEU A 864 28.35 47.01 24.98
C LEU A 864 29.19 45.93 25.67
N THR A 865 28.59 44.84 26.17
CA THR A 865 29.29 43.77 26.91
C THR A 865 28.66 42.38 26.67
N LYS A 866 28.73 41.90 25.42
CA LYS A 866 28.50 40.47 25.08
C LYS A 866 29.72 39.85 24.37
N ALA A 867 30.93 40.21 24.80
CA ALA A 867 32.13 39.43 24.51
C ALA A 867 32.11 38.17 25.39
N CYS A 868 32.45 37.01 24.80
CA CYS A 868 32.74 35.71 25.41
C CYS A 868 32.07 35.41 26.77
N SER A 869 30.98 34.63 26.75
CA SER A 869 30.55 33.91 27.95
C SER A 869 31.61 32.85 28.31
N GLU A 870 32.50 33.18 29.24
CA GLU A 870 33.53 32.25 29.72
C GLU A 870 32.92 30.93 30.17
N TYR A 871 33.55 29.81 29.77
CA TYR A 871 33.15 28.48 30.17
C TYR A 871 33.44 28.29 31.68
N ILE A 872 32.38 28.30 32.49
CA ILE A 872 32.46 28.05 33.93
C ILE A 872 32.54 26.53 34.14
N SER A 873 33.74 26.03 34.43
CA SER A 873 33.96 24.60 34.67
C SER A 873 33.33 24.14 35.98
N ASN A 874 32.05 23.76 35.92
CA ASN A 874 31.29 23.18 37.03
C ASN A 874 31.23 21.64 36.92
N PRO A 875 31.45 20.85 37.99
CA PRO A 875 31.24 19.39 38.00
C PRO A 875 29.90 18.92 37.42
N TYR A 876 28.84 19.73 37.57
CA TYR A 876 27.46 19.36 37.19
C TYR A 876 27.06 19.83 35.79
N ASN A 877 27.92 20.55 35.06
CA ASN A 877 27.62 21.02 33.70
C ASN A 877 28.43 20.23 32.68
N LEU A 878 27.90 20.03 31.47
CA LEU A 878 28.57 19.40 30.33
C LEU A 878 28.33 20.22 29.06
N ARG A 879 29.41 20.70 28.44
CA ARG A 879 29.34 21.30 27.11
C ARG A 879 29.54 20.26 26.02
N VAL A 880 28.59 20.11 25.11
CA VAL A 880 28.66 19.16 24.00
C VAL A 880 28.62 19.90 22.66
N LEU A 881 29.57 19.59 21.78
CA LEU A 881 29.60 20.07 20.39
C LEU A 881 29.24 18.92 19.44
N GLN A 882 28.35 19.17 18.46
CA GLN A 882 28.07 18.28 17.34
C GLN A 882 28.30 19.00 16.02
N TRP A 883 28.94 18.33 15.06
CA TRP A 883 29.24 18.93 13.75
C TRP A 883 29.53 17.87 12.67
N ASN A 884 28.84 17.93 11.52
CA ASN A 884 29.34 17.31 10.30
C ASN A 884 30.48 18.21 9.76
N ILE A 885 31.70 17.68 9.67
CA ILE A 885 32.89 18.49 9.30
C ILE A 885 33.15 18.55 7.79
N LEU A 886 32.34 17.86 6.98
CA LEU A 886 32.50 17.65 5.53
C LEU A 886 33.86 17.02 5.17
N SER A 887 33.83 15.75 4.77
CA SER A 887 35.04 15.00 4.41
C SER A 887 35.81 15.66 3.25
N GLN A 888 37.14 15.64 3.30
CA GLN A 888 37.98 16.34 2.32
C GLN A 888 37.80 15.75 0.92
N ALA A 889 37.69 14.43 0.81
CA ALA A 889 37.51 13.75 -0.46
C ALA A 889 36.18 14.14 -1.14
N LEU A 890 35.07 14.25 -0.40
CA LEU A 890 33.78 14.65 -0.97
C LEU A 890 33.73 16.14 -1.31
N GLY A 891 34.26 16.98 -0.41
CA GLY A 891 34.22 18.43 -0.52
C GLY A 891 34.79 18.97 -1.83
N GLN A 892 35.97 18.50 -2.25
CA GLN A 892 36.62 18.95 -3.49
C GLN A 892 36.14 18.23 -4.76
N MET A 893 35.83 16.93 -4.69
CA MET A 893 35.73 16.10 -5.90
C MET A 893 34.31 15.63 -6.26
N ASN A 894 33.32 15.80 -5.36
CA ASN A 894 31.99 15.19 -5.53
C ASN A 894 30.83 16.17 -5.32
N ASP A 895 30.88 17.04 -4.30
CA ASP A 895 29.68 17.74 -3.83
C ASP A 895 29.32 19.04 -4.58
N ASN A 896 30.24 19.58 -5.38
CA ASN A 896 30.03 20.63 -6.39
C ASN A 896 29.36 21.93 -5.84
N PHE A 897 30.08 22.64 -4.96
CA PHE A 897 29.65 23.91 -4.35
C PHE A 897 29.81 25.09 -5.32
N ALA A 898 28.74 25.48 -6.00
CA ALA A 898 28.77 26.36 -7.18
C ALA A 898 29.15 27.83 -6.91
N LYS A 899 29.32 28.24 -5.65
CA LYS A 899 29.82 29.58 -5.24
C LYS A 899 31.06 29.52 -4.33
N CYS A 900 31.55 28.34 -3.96
CA CYS A 900 32.72 28.20 -3.09
C CYS A 900 34.01 28.25 -3.93
N PRO A 901 35.03 29.05 -3.57
CA PRO A 901 36.35 28.97 -4.20
C PRO A 901 37.04 27.63 -3.90
N ASP A 902 37.62 26.99 -4.91
CA ASP A 902 38.35 25.71 -4.74
C ASP A 902 39.49 25.80 -3.69
N GLU A 903 40.06 26.99 -3.54
CA GLU A 903 41.07 27.36 -2.55
C GLU A 903 40.54 27.28 -1.11
N ALA A 904 39.27 27.64 -0.88
CA ALA A 904 38.60 27.50 0.41
C ALA A 904 38.21 26.03 0.71
N LEU A 905 38.12 25.19 -0.32
CA LEU A 905 37.88 23.74 -0.19
C LEU A 905 39.18 22.94 0.03
N ALA A 906 40.36 23.58 -0.01
CA ALA A 906 41.64 22.90 0.13
C ALA A 906 41.98 22.58 1.60
N TRP A 907 42.43 21.34 1.87
CA TRP A 907 42.69 20.83 3.22
C TRP A 907 43.63 21.73 4.03
N ASN A 908 44.70 22.22 3.41
CA ASN A 908 45.69 23.10 4.02
C ASN A 908 45.11 24.43 4.53
N VAL A 909 43.95 24.89 4.03
CA VAL A 909 43.21 26.04 4.57
C VAL A 909 42.15 25.55 5.57
N ARG A 910 41.28 24.62 5.15
CA ARG A 910 40.15 24.10 5.95
C ARG A 910 40.57 23.60 7.33
N ARG A 911 41.69 22.88 7.42
CA ARG A 911 42.12 22.19 8.65
C ARG A 911 42.35 23.13 9.83
N TYR A 912 42.79 24.36 9.59
CA TYR A 912 43.01 25.37 10.65
C TYR A 912 41.70 25.98 11.15
N LEU A 913 40.75 26.25 10.25
CA LEU A 913 39.39 26.68 10.61
C LEU A 913 38.65 25.57 11.40
N ILE A 914 38.81 24.30 11.00
CA ILE A 914 38.24 23.15 11.72
C ILE A 914 38.82 23.05 13.15
N ILE A 915 40.13 23.28 13.33
CA ILE A 915 40.73 23.34 14.67
C ILE A 915 40.14 24.48 15.49
N GLU A 916 40.02 25.69 14.91
CA GLU A 916 39.50 26.88 15.61
C GLU A 916 38.08 26.65 16.16
N GLU A 917 37.15 26.12 15.34
CA GLU A 917 35.75 25.87 15.73
C GLU A 917 35.65 24.82 16.84
N LEU A 918 36.48 23.75 16.77
CA LEU A 918 36.47 22.67 17.74
C LEU A 918 37.02 23.06 19.12
N ILE A 919 37.78 24.15 19.24
CA ILE A 919 38.44 24.55 20.50
C ILE A 919 37.99 25.91 21.06
N GLU A 920 37.51 26.85 20.24
CA GLU A 920 37.03 28.18 20.67
C GLU A 920 36.02 28.08 21.82
N TYR A 921 35.04 27.18 21.67
CA TYR A 921 33.93 27.03 22.61
C TYR A 921 34.24 26.18 23.86
N CYS A 922 35.43 25.55 23.97
CA CYS A 922 35.80 24.62 25.05
C CYS A 922 34.73 23.55 25.39
N PRO A 923 34.32 22.69 24.44
CA PRO A 923 33.46 21.55 24.76
C PRO A 923 34.11 20.56 25.74
N ASP A 924 33.30 19.87 26.54
CA ASP A 924 33.73 18.68 27.28
C ASP A 924 33.72 17.44 26.38
N ILE A 925 32.80 17.41 25.41
CA ILE A 925 32.52 16.30 24.49
C ILE A 925 32.33 16.85 23.07
N ILE A 926 32.95 16.23 22.07
CA ILE A 926 32.87 16.58 20.65
C ILE A 926 32.37 15.35 19.88
N CYS A 927 31.28 15.49 19.14
CA CYS A 927 30.66 14.42 18.34
C CYS A 927 30.63 14.82 16.86
N ILE A 928 31.56 14.29 16.06
CA ILE A 928 31.77 14.72 14.67
C ILE A 928 31.48 13.65 13.63
N GLN A 929 30.98 14.07 12.47
CA GLN A 929 30.58 13.22 11.34
C GLN A 929 31.39 13.58 10.08
N GLU A 930 31.51 12.64 9.14
CA GLU A 930 32.36 12.72 7.93
C GLU A 930 33.85 12.91 8.20
N VAL A 931 34.36 12.29 9.26
CA VAL A 931 35.79 12.34 9.56
C VAL A 931 36.54 11.37 8.64
N ASP A 932 37.42 11.88 7.79
CA ASP A 932 38.48 11.13 7.10
C ASP A 932 39.85 11.37 7.77
N HIS A 933 40.24 12.64 8.00
CA HIS A 933 41.50 13.02 8.67
C HIS A 933 41.53 12.83 10.21
N PHE A 934 41.14 11.66 10.72
CA PHE A 934 41.08 11.39 12.18
C PHE A 934 42.45 11.45 12.88
N ASN A 935 43.54 11.05 12.21
CA ASN A 935 44.88 11.03 12.83
C ASN A 935 45.38 12.45 13.18
N PHE A 936 45.17 13.41 12.28
CA PHE A 936 45.44 14.83 12.49
C PHE A 936 44.64 15.38 13.68
N LEU A 937 43.31 15.20 13.67
CA LEU A 937 42.44 15.68 14.75
C LEU A 937 42.83 15.08 16.10
N ARG A 938 43.19 13.78 16.13
CA ARG A 938 43.69 13.09 17.33
C ARG A 938 45.03 13.64 17.84
N HIS A 939 45.91 14.09 16.96
CA HIS A 939 47.16 14.74 17.36
C HIS A 939 46.89 16.13 17.95
N VAL A 940 46.16 16.98 17.22
CA VAL A 940 45.93 18.38 17.60
C VAL A 940 45.06 18.49 18.84
N LEU A 941 43.90 17.84 18.90
CA LEU A 941 43.05 17.83 20.09
C LEU A 941 43.74 17.12 21.27
N GLY A 942 44.69 16.21 21.00
CA GLY A 942 45.56 15.61 22.02
C GLY A 942 46.40 16.63 22.78
N THR A 943 46.90 17.69 22.12
CA THR A 943 47.58 18.82 22.80
C THR A 943 46.67 19.57 23.77
N GLN A 944 45.37 19.61 23.48
CA GLN A 944 44.35 20.29 24.29
C GLN A 944 43.68 19.34 25.32
N GLY A 945 44.27 18.16 25.56
CA GLY A 945 43.85 17.24 26.60
C GLY A 945 42.66 16.32 26.26
N TYR A 946 42.24 16.27 25.00
CA TYR A 946 41.18 15.35 24.57
C TYR A 946 41.72 13.94 24.27
N LYS A 947 40.86 12.94 24.44
CA LYS A 947 40.99 11.59 23.85
C LYS A 947 39.78 11.33 22.97
N GLY A 948 39.90 10.44 21.97
CA GLY A 948 38.77 10.10 21.13
C GLY A 948 38.90 8.76 20.41
N MET A 949 37.78 8.34 19.83
CA MET A 949 37.62 7.13 19.03
C MET A 949 36.92 7.47 17.72
N PHE A 950 37.24 6.72 16.68
CA PHE A 950 36.68 6.83 15.34
C PHE A 950 36.13 5.48 14.89
N PHE A 951 35.02 5.51 14.17
CA PHE A 951 34.44 4.33 13.52
C PHE A 951 34.13 4.65 12.05
N PRO A 952 34.91 4.09 11.09
CA PRO A 952 34.74 4.35 9.66
C PRO A 952 33.51 3.64 9.09
N LYS A 953 32.90 4.22 8.05
CA LYS A 953 31.87 3.54 7.24
C LYS A 953 32.53 2.38 6.46
N PRO A 954 31.96 1.15 6.47
CA PRO A 954 32.52 0.00 5.75
C PRO A 954 32.74 0.23 4.25
N ASP A 955 31.91 1.12 3.67
CA ASP A 955 31.88 1.42 2.24
C ASP A 955 31.71 2.92 1.98
N SER A 956 32.43 3.76 2.73
CA SER A 956 32.47 5.22 2.54
C SER A 956 32.61 5.61 1.06
N PRO A 957 31.87 6.62 0.57
CA PRO A 957 32.07 7.16 -0.79
C PRO A 957 33.50 7.67 -1.05
N CYS A 958 34.24 8.09 -0.03
CA CYS A 958 35.58 8.68 -0.15
C CYS A 958 36.59 7.71 -0.76
N ILE A 959 36.50 6.41 -0.46
CA ILE A 959 37.43 5.38 -0.97
C ILE A 959 37.37 5.18 -2.50
N TYR A 960 36.45 5.87 -3.18
CA TYR A 960 36.26 5.85 -4.63
C TYR A 960 36.82 7.09 -5.33
N ILE A 961 37.47 7.98 -4.58
CA ILE A 961 37.98 9.28 -5.06
C ILE A 961 39.52 9.24 -5.12
N ASN A 962 40.12 9.78 -6.19
CA ASN A 962 41.57 9.92 -6.29
C ASN A 962 42.08 10.94 -5.25
N GLY A 963 43.11 10.59 -4.47
CA GLY A 963 43.62 11.43 -3.38
C GLY A 963 42.83 11.35 -2.06
N ASN A 964 41.96 10.35 -1.88
CA ASN A 964 41.25 10.15 -0.62
C ASN A 964 42.17 9.73 0.54
N ASN A 965 41.78 10.08 1.78
CA ASN A 965 42.44 9.64 3.02
C ASN A 965 41.70 8.45 3.68
N GLY A 966 41.30 7.47 2.89
CA GLY A 966 40.52 6.32 3.35
C GLY A 966 39.02 6.62 3.53
N PRO A 967 38.30 5.78 4.29
CA PRO A 967 36.86 5.91 4.49
C PRO A 967 36.48 6.95 5.54
N ASP A 968 35.51 7.81 5.20
CA ASP A 968 34.85 8.70 6.16
C ASP A 968 34.05 7.91 7.23
N GLY A 969 33.83 8.52 8.38
CA GLY A 969 33.03 7.95 9.46
C GLY A 969 32.63 8.94 10.53
N CYS A 970 32.36 8.44 11.73
CA CYS A 970 31.99 9.26 12.89
C CYS A 970 33.03 9.11 14.00
N ALA A 971 33.30 10.18 14.75
CA ALA A 971 34.19 10.17 15.90
C ALA A 971 33.58 10.87 17.11
N ILE A 972 33.96 10.40 18.31
CA ILE A 972 33.71 11.10 19.57
C ILE A 972 35.06 11.43 20.21
N PHE A 973 35.24 12.67 20.63
CA PHE A 973 36.31 13.09 21.54
C PHE A 973 35.72 13.55 22.88
N TYR A 974 36.47 13.38 23.97
CA TYR A 974 36.10 13.80 25.32
C TYR A 974 37.33 14.34 26.06
N ARG A 975 37.12 15.31 26.95
CA ARG A 975 38.19 15.96 27.73
C ARG A 975 38.65 15.07 28.88
N ASN A 976 39.91 14.62 28.83
CA ASN A 976 40.44 13.57 29.71
C ASN A 976 40.75 14.05 31.15
N ASP A 977 40.74 15.35 31.41
CA ASP A 977 40.80 15.94 32.74
C ASP A 977 39.48 15.73 33.53
N LYS A 978 38.33 15.80 32.85
CA LYS A 978 36.99 15.78 33.45
C LYS A 978 36.25 14.45 33.31
N LEU A 979 36.50 13.72 32.22
CA LEU A 979 35.79 12.49 31.85
C LEU A 979 36.74 11.29 31.74
N ASP A 980 36.32 10.13 32.25
CA ASP A 980 36.92 8.82 31.94
C ASP A 980 36.01 8.02 31.02
N LEU A 981 36.61 7.24 30.11
CA LEU A 981 35.90 6.29 29.26
C LEU A 981 35.76 4.95 29.99
N LEU A 982 34.53 4.52 30.24
CA LEU A 982 34.24 3.19 30.81
C LEU A 982 34.11 2.13 29.72
N LYS A 983 33.43 2.45 28.62
CA LYS A 983 33.13 1.53 27.53
C LYS A 983 32.90 2.29 26.22
N ALA A 984 33.24 1.69 25.09
CA ALA A 984 32.81 2.13 23.78
C ALA A 984 32.21 0.95 23.00
N GLU A 985 31.22 1.22 22.16
CA GLU A 985 30.50 0.25 21.31
C GLU A 985 30.27 0.84 19.92
N THR A 986 30.18 -0.04 18.90
CA THR A 986 30.03 0.37 17.50
C THR A 986 28.99 -0.48 16.77
N ARG A 987 28.21 0.14 15.87
CA ARG A 987 27.14 -0.52 15.11
C ARG A 987 27.14 -0.06 13.67
N ILE A 988 27.25 -1.02 12.74
CA ILE A 988 26.78 -0.84 11.36
C ILE A 988 25.25 -0.97 11.41
N LEU A 989 24.53 0.08 11.04
CA LEU A 989 23.07 0.12 11.18
C LEU A 989 22.41 -0.83 10.18
N GLU A 990 21.46 -1.64 10.62
CA GLU A 990 20.71 -2.58 9.78
C GLU A 990 19.36 -2.03 9.33
N ILE A 991 18.92 -2.49 8.15
CA ILE A 991 17.60 -2.24 7.57
C ILE A 991 17.00 -3.62 7.28
N TRP A 992 15.90 -3.97 7.97
CA TRP A 992 15.24 -5.28 7.83
C TRP A 992 16.19 -6.49 7.97
N LYS A 993 17.17 -6.40 8.89
CA LYS A 993 18.25 -7.38 9.15
C LYS A 993 19.34 -7.48 8.06
N VAL A 994 19.41 -6.51 7.14
CA VAL A 994 20.51 -6.37 6.17
C VAL A 994 21.38 -5.18 6.58
N GLN A 995 22.70 -5.36 6.63
CA GLN A 995 23.63 -4.28 6.99
C GLN A 995 23.60 -3.16 5.95
N SER A 996 23.43 -1.92 6.42
CA SER A 996 23.59 -0.71 5.60
C SER A 996 25.05 -0.23 5.62
N ASN A 997 25.32 0.89 4.95
CA ASN A 997 26.62 1.55 5.00
C ASN A 997 26.75 2.62 6.11
N GLN A 998 25.67 2.92 6.84
CA GLN A 998 25.70 3.94 7.88
C GLN A 998 26.07 3.36 9.24
N VAL A 999 26.71 4.18 10.07
CA VAL A 999 27.38 3.74 11.30
C VAL A 999 27.01 4.62 12.50
N ALA A 1000 26.99 3.99 13.67
CA ALA A 1000 26.86 4.64 14.96
C ALA A 1000 28.03 4.23 15.89
N LEU A 1001 28.48 5.19 16.69
CA LEU A 1001 29.53 5.02 17.71
C LEU A 1001 28.97 5.52 19.04
N LEU A 1002 29.06 4.70 20.08
CA LEU A 1002 28.53 4.96 21.42
C LEU A 1002 29.67 4.89 22.44
N MET A 1003 29.73 5.86 23.35
CA MET A 1003 30.65 5.89 24.49
C MET A 1003 29.88 6.00 25.81
N ILE A 1004 30.24 5.18 26.79
CA ILE A 1004 29.85 5.33 28.18
C ILE A 1004 30.99 6.07 28.90
N LEU A 1005 30.74 7.31 29.28
CA LEU A 1005 31.69 8.19 29.94
C LEU A 1005 31.31 8.37 31.42
N LYS A 1006 32.30 8.66 32.27
CA LYS A 1006 32.11 8.92 33.69
C LYS A 1006 32.70 10.27 34.06
N ILE A 1007 31.88 11.13 34.68
CA ILE A 1007 32.32 12.41 35.23
C ILE A 1007 33.17 12.15 36.47
N LYS A 1008 34.39 12.68 36.51
CA LYS A 1008 35.38 12.37 37.56
C LYS A 1008 34.98 12.87 38.94
N GLU A 1009 34.42 14.07 39.01
CA GLU A 1009 34.13 14.74 40.28
C GLU A 1009 32.79 14.28 40.90
N THR A 1010 31.76 14.02 40.09
CA THR A 1010 30.46 13.53 40.58
C THR A 1010 30.35 12.00 40.61
N GLY A 1011 31.20 11.30 39.85
CA GLY A 1011 31.16 9.84 39.68
C GLY A 1011 30.01 9.35 38.78
N GLN A 1012 29.22 10.25 38.19
CA GLN A 1012 28.04 9.94 37.40
C GLN A 1012 28.40 9.41 36.01
N GLU A 1013 27.70 8.36 35.57
CA GLU A 1013 27.86 7.75 34.25
C GLU A 1013 26.87 8.37 33.26
N ILE A 1014 27.32 8.62 32.03
CA ILE A 1014 26.52 9.16 30.92
C ILE A 1014 26.81 8.36 29.65
N CYS A 1015 25.86 8.35 28.72
CA CYS A 1015 26.03 7.79 27.40
C CYS A 1015 26.06 8.90 26.34
N VAL A 1016 27.01 8.81 25.42
CA VAL A 1016 27.14 9.73 24.28
C VAL A 1016 27.14 8.88 23.01
N THR A 1017 26.24 9.17 22.07
CA THR A 1017 26.18 8.47 20.78
C THR A 1017 26.30 9.45 19.62
N THR A 1018 27.06 9.07 18.59
CA THR A 1018 27.16 9.82 17.33
C THR A 1018 26.76 8.94 16.13
N THR A 1019 26.07 9.51 15.14
CA THR A 1019 25.59 8.80 13.94
C THR A 1019 25.60 9.71 12.70
N HIS A 1020 25.53 9.11 11.51
CA HIS A 1020 25.31 9.80 10.22
C HIS A 1020 24.38 8.94 9.35
N LEU A 1021 23.12 9.37 9.12
CA LEU A 1021 22.10 8.64 8.33
C LEU A 1021 22.11 8.97 6.82
N LYS A 1022 21.30 8.33 5.96
CA LYS A 1022 21.53 8.39 4.50
C LYS A 1022 21.07 9.71 3.83
N ALA A 1023 22.02 10.47 3.29
CA ALA A 1023 21.84 11.80 2.67
C ALA A 1023 21.03 11.95 1.38
N ARG A 1024 20.54 10.86 0.76
CA ARG A 1024 19.77 10.99 -0.50
C ARG A 1024 18.31 11.39 -0.22
N LYS A 1025 17.78 12.38 -0.95
CA LYS A 1025 16.38 12.82 -0.87
C LYS A 1025 15.46 11.89 -1.66
N GLY A 1026 14.38 11.42 -1.04
CA GLY A 1026 13.32 10.67 -1.72
C GLY A 1026 12.40 9.93 -0.76
N PRO A 1027 11.13 9.65 -1.14
CA PRO A 1027 10.14 9.08 -0.21
C PRO A 1027 10.31 7.58 0.07
N LEU A 1028 11.21 6.88 -0.62
CA LEU A 1028 11.72 5.56 -0.22
C LEU A 1028 12.83 5.71 0.85
N LEU A 1029 13.58 6.81 0.77
CA LEU A 1029 14.79 7.05 1.55
C LEU A 1029 14.47 7.64 2.94
N SER A 1030 13.38 8.40 3.08
CA SER A 1030 12.83 8.75 4.41
C SER A 1030 12.32 7.52 5.17
N THR A 1031 11.68 6.56 4.49
CA THR A 1031 11.36 5.25 5.07
C THR A 1031 12.64 4.50 5.46
N LEU A 1032 13.66 4.49 4.60
CA LEU A 1032 14.94 3.84 4.90
C LEU A 1032 15.64 4.46 6.11
N ARG A 1033 15.71 5.79 6.21
CA ARG A 1033 16.21 6.50 7.41
C ARG A 1033 15.43 6.15 8.67
N ASN A 1034 14.10 6.05 8.57
CA ASN A 1034 13.25 5.67 9.68
C ASN A 1034 13.55 4.24 10.20
N GLU A 1035 13.82 3.29 9.32
CA GLU A 1035 14.23 1.93 9.71
C GLU A 1035 15.65 1.91 10.29
N GLN A 1036 16.59 2.69 9.75
CA GLN A 1036 17.92 2.89 10.35
C GLN A 1036 17.82 3.50 11.77
N GLY A 1037 16.87 4.42 11.98
CA GLY A 1037 16.58 5.00 13.30
C GLY A 1037 16.08 3.98 14.32
N LYS A 1038 15.28 3.00 13.89
CA LYS A 1038 14.80 1.92 14.78
C LYS A 1038 15.94 1.00 15.21
N ASP A 1039 16.85 0.63 14.31
CA ASP A 1039 18.04 -0.15 14.67
C ASP A 1039 19.01 0.64 15.56
N LEU A 1040 19.16 1.95 15.29
CA LEU A 1040 19.91 2.88 16.14
C LEU A 1040 19.34 2.92 17.56
N MET A 1041 18.04 3.13 17.72
CA MET A 1041 17.41 3.16 19.05
C MET A 1041 17.51 1.81 19.76
N HIS A 1042 17.30 0.69 19.07
CA HIS A 1042 17.47 -0.63 19.67
C HIS A 1042 18.92 -0.91 20.10
N PHE A 1043 19.91 -0.42 19.33
CA PHE A 1043 21.32 -0.48 19.70
C PHE A 1043 21.64 0.38 20.93
N ILE A 1044 21.04 1.58 21.04
CA ILE A 1044 21.21 2.50 22.17
C ILE A 1044 20.55 1.91 23.45
N GLU A 1045 19.27 1.55 23.39
CA GLU A 1045 18.51 0.97 24.51
C GLU A 1045 19.22 -0.25 25.13
N ARG A 1046 19.87 -1.06 24.30
CA ARG A 1046 20.62 -2.25 24.70
C ARG A 1046 21.95 -1.96 25.45
N HIS A 1047 22.49 -0.76 25.36
CA HIS A 1047 23.81 -0.41 25.92
C HIS A 1047 23.80 0.75 26.91
N CYS A 1048 22.78 1.60 26.91
CA CYS A 1048 22.67 2.71 27.84
C CYS A 1048 22.15 2.29 29.23
N ASP A 1049 21.30 1.26 29.30
CA ASP A 1049 20.44 1.01 30.47
C ASP A 1049 19.68 2.31 30.86
N ASN A 1050 19.48 2.58 32.15
CA ASN A 1050 18.86 3.81 32.64
C ASN A 1050 19.88 4.98 32.79
N ARG A 1051 20.93 5.06 31.96
CA ARG A 1051 21.90 6.17 32.03
C ARG A 1051 21.37 7.40 31.28
N PRO A 1052 21.69 8.63 31.74
CA PRO A 1052 21.49 9.84 30.96
C PRO A 1052 22.19 9.72 29.60
N LEU A 1053 21.49 10.04 28.52
CA LEU A 1053 21.98 9.87 27.15
C LEU A 1053 21.92 11.19 26.39
N ILE A 1054 22.97 11.44 25.61
CA ILE A 1054 23.08 12.47 24.58
C ILE A 1054 23.31 11.79 23.23
N LEU A 1055 22.43 12.04 22.26
CA LEU A 1055 22.47 11.48 20.91
C LEU A 1055 22.66 12.61 19.88
N CYS A 1056 23.85 12.64 19.28
CA CYS A 1056 24.29 13.63 18.31
C CYS A 1056 24.32 13.04 16.89
N GLY A 1057 24.09 13.85 15.86
CA GLY A 1057 24.47 13.46 14.50
C GLY A 1057 23.80 14.25 13.38
N ASP A 1058 24.24 13.94 12.16
CA ASP A 1058 23.56 14.31 10.92
C ASP A 1058 22.55 13.21 10.57
N PHE A 1059 21.26 13.50 10.77
CA PHE A 1059 20.17 12.58 10.48
C PHE A 1059 19.69 12.67 9.03
N ASN A 1060 20.18 13.65 8.25
CA ASN A 1060 19.88 13.84 6.84
C ASN A 1060 18.36 13.84 6.52
N ALA A 1061 17.58 14.33 7.47
CA ALA A 1061 16.12 14.34 7.49
C ALA A 1061 15.64 15.59 8.21
N GLU A 1062 14.62 16.25 7.68
CA GLU A 1062 14.00 17.41 8.30
C GLU A 1062 13.14 17.00 9.53
N PRO A 1063 12.79 17.93 10.45
CA PRO A 1063 11.93 17.63 11.61
C PRO A 1063 10.54 17.09 11.24
N THR A 1064 10.18 17.25 9.96
CA THR A 1064 8.97 16.80 9.28
C THR A 1064 8.98 15.31 8.89
N GLU A 1065 10.12 14.62 8.97
CA GLU A 1065 10.25 13.20 8.58
C GLU A 1065 9.97 12.21 9.74
N PRO A 1066 9.45 10.99 9.45
CA PRO A 1066 9.08 10.02 10.48
C PRO A 1066 10.19 9.61 11.45
N ILE A 1067 11.46 9.73 11.05
CA ILE A 1067 12.64 9.49 11.88
C ILE A 1067 12.63 10.39 13.12
N TYR A 1068 12.34 11.68 12.97
CA TYR A 1068 12.35 12.65 14.08
C TYR A 1068 11.30 12.28 15.13
N GLY A 1069 10.06 11.98 14.70
CA GLY A 1069 9.00 11.49 15.58
C GLY A 1069 9.32 10.14 16.22
N THR A 1070 10.01 9.23 15.52
CA THR A 1070 10.41 7.91 16.06
C THR A 1070 11.46 8.02 17.17
N LEU A 1071 12.35 9.02 17.11
CA LEU A 1071 13.34 9.28 18.17
C LEU A 1071 12.66 9.83 19.43
N LEU A 1072 11.79 10.84 19.28
CA LEU A 1072 11.07 11.46 20.41
C LEU A 1072 10.05 10.52 21.06
N ALA A 1073 9.44 9.61 20.29
CA ALA A 1073 8.49 8.60 20.78
C ALA A 1073 9.16 7.32 21.35
N SER A 1074 10.47 7.32 21.53
CA SER A 1074 11.23 6.16 22.04
C SER A 1074 11.06 5.94 23.55
N SER A 1075 11.42 4.75 24.03
CA SER A 1075 11.34 4.38 25.46
C SER A 1075 12.24 5.22 26.39
N LEU A 1076 13.17 5.99 25.82
CA LEU A 1076 14.20 6.74 26.55
C LEU A 1076 13.82 8.21 26.85
N GLY A 1077 12.62 8.66 26.51
CA GLY A 1077 12.14 10.01 26.87
C GLY A 1077 12.99 11.13 26.26
N LEU A 1078 13.31 11.03 24.97
CA LEU A 1078 14.18 11.99 24.30
C LEU A 1078 13.50 13.34 24.03
N GLY A 1079 14.24 14.42 24.29
CA GLY A 1079 14.00 15.78 23.80
C GLY A 1079 15.02 16.19 22.75
N SER A 1080 14.82 17.36 22.14
CA SER A 1080 15.81 18.00 21.25
C SER A 1080 16.31 19.28 21.90
N ALA A 1081 17.62 19.40 22.09
CA ALA A 1081 18.21 20.47 22.89
C ALA A 1081 17.91 21.88 22.34
N TYR A 1082 17.85 22.02 21.02
CA TYR A 1082 17.55 23.31 20.38
C TYR A 1082 16.06 23.64 20.44
N ALA A 1083 15.17 22.69 20.18
CA ALA A 1083 13.72 22.89 20.28
C ALA A 1083 13.22 23.08 21.71
N ASP A 1084 13.91 22.54 22.72
CA ASP A 1084 13.49 22.61 24.13
C ASP A 1084 14.12 23.76 24.94
N CYS A 1085 15.13 24.46 24.40
CA CYS A 1085 15.79 25.60 25.07
C CYS A 1085 14.94 26.90 25.09
N ASP A 1086 13.89 27.00 24.27
CA ASP A 1086 12.94 28.12 24.32
C ASP A 1086 11.59 27.66 24.88
N THR A 1087 11.37 27.99 26.16
CA THR A 1087 10.07 27.79 26.86
C THR A 1087 9.26 29.09 26.98
N THR A 1088 9.79 30.21 26.50
CA THR A 1088 9.18 31.55 26.68
C THR A 1088 8.15 31.91 25.62
N ASP A 1089 8.09 31.18 24.50
CA ASP A 1089 7.07 31.38 23.47
C ASP A 1089 5.78 30.66 23.87
N THR A 1090 4.71 31.42 24.13
CA THR A 1090 3.58 30.97 24.97
C THR A 1090 2.59 30.00 24.30
N ASP A 1091 2.80 29.63 23.04
CA ASP A 1091 1.92 28.71 22.31
C ASP A 1091 2.27 27.25 22.58
N ALA A 1092 1.76 26.73 23.72
CA ALA A 1092 1.81 25.32 24.12
C ALA A 1092 1.12 24.32 23.15
N ASN A 1093 0.68 24.77 21.98
CA ASN A 1093 0.13 23.98 20.88
C ASN A 1093 1.16 23.68 19.77
N LEU A 1094 2.34 24.31 19.76
CA LEU A 1094 3.37 24.03 18.75
C LEU A 1094 4.13 22.72 19.06
N THR A 1095 4.33 21.90 18.04
CA THR A 1095 5.10 20.65 18.17
C THR A 1095 6.61 20.93 18.29
N SER A 1096 7.39 19.98 18.82
CA SER A 1096 8.86 20.08 18.89
C SER A 1096 9.49 20.40 17.53
N ALA A 1097 8.97 19.80 16.45
CA ALA A 1097 9.44 20.01 15.08
C ALA A 1097 9.28 21.46 14.59
N CYS A 1098 8.39 22.26 15.20
CA CYS A 1098 8.17 23.66 14.89
C CYS A 1098 9.08 24.63 15.68
N ARG A 1099 9.80 24.14 16.70
CA ARG A 1099 10.70 24.94 17.56
C ARG A 1099 12.19 24.72 17.25
N GLU A 1100 12.53 23.83 16.33
CA GLU A 1100 13.89 23.65 15.82
C GLU A 1100 14.39 24.89 15.06
N PRO A 1101 15.71 25.11 14.93
CA PRO A 1101 16.24 26.22 14.14
C PRO A 1101 15.82 26.13 12.68
N ALA A 1102 15.79 27.28 11.99
CA ALA A 1102 15.41 27.34 10.58
C ALA A 1102 16.41 26.63 9.64
N TYR A 1103 17.68 26.51 10.06
CA TYR A 1103 18.73 25.77 9.34
C TYR A 1103 19.83 25.27 10.26
N THR A 1104 20.46 24.17 9.86
CA THR A 1104 21.78 23.68 10.33
C THR A 1104 22.79 23.58 9.18
N THR A 1105 22.30 23.59 7.94
CA THR A 1105 23.11 23.65 6.70
C THR A 1105 22.51 24.66 5.72
N TRP A 1106 23.35 25.50 5.11
CA TRP A 1106 22.94 26.49 4.09
C TRP A 1106 24.01 26.60 3.00
N LYS A 1107 23.76 25.98 1.84
CA LYS A 1107 24.77 25.73 0.79
C LYS A 1107 24.25 26.00 -0.61
N ILE A 1108 25.12 26.47 -1.52
CA ILE A 1108 24.78 26.71 -2.93
C ILE A 1108 25.45 25.64 -3.80
N ARG A 1109 24.64 24.92 -4.59
CA ARG A 1109 25.07 23.86 -5.51
C ARG A 1109 24.51 24.12 -6.91
N GLY A 1110 24.93 23.33 -7.91
CA GLY A 1110 24.53 23.52 -9.31
C GLY A 1110 23.02 23.42 -9.61
N GLU A 1111 22.21 22.92 -8.67
CA GLU A 1111 20.74 22.88 -8.76
C GLU A 1111 20.04 24.05 -8.05
N GLY A 1112 20.78 24.89 -7.32
CA GLY A 1112 20.26 26.04 -6.58
C GLY A 1112 20.78 26.14 -5.14
N GLU A 1113 20.11 26.99 -4.37
CA GLU A 1113 20.37 27.22 -2.94
C GLU A 1113 19.61 26.18 -2.08
N VAL A 1114 20.28 25.66 -1.06
CA VAL A 1114 19.85 24.50 -0.27
C VAL A 1114 20.01 24.86 1.21
N CYS A 1115 18.90 25.07 1.91
CA CYS A 1115 18.85 25.53 3.30
C CYS A 1115 17.90 24.61 4.10
N HIS A 1116 18.41 23.90 5.10
CA HIS A 1116 17.67 22.88 5.85
C HIS A 1116 18.21 22.71 7.28
N THR A 1117 17.37 22.16 8.16
CA THR A 1117 17.75 21.60 9.47
C THR A 1117 17.73 20.08 9.40
N ILE A 1118 18.91 19.46 9.58
CA ILE A 1118 19.13 18.01 9.51
C ILE A 1118 20.13 17.47 10.55
N ASP A 1119 20.81 18.37 11.28
CA ASP A 1119 21.73 18.07 12.38
C ASP A 1119 21.00 18.23 13.72
N TYR A 1120 21.25 17.33 14.66
CA TYR A 1120 20.53 17.34 15.96
C TYR A 1120 21.41 16.93 17.14
N ILE A 1121 21.04 17.45 18.31
CA ILE A 1121 21.47 16.99 19.63
C ILE A 1121 20.21 16.63 20.43
N PHE A 1122 19.89 15.34 20.49
CA PHE A 1122 18.82 14.80 21.34
C PHE A 1122 19.36 14.42 22.72
N TYR A 1123 18.50 14.47 23.76
CA TYR A 1123 18.89 14.21 25.14
C TYR A 1123 17.76 13.59 25.98
N THR A 1124 18.08 12.81 27.01
CA THR A 1124 17.10 12.24 27.96
C THR A 1124 16.56 13.30 28.93
N LYS A 1125 15.28 13.68 28.81
CA LYS A 1125 14.70 14.80 29.59
C LYS A 1125 14.67 14.56 31.10
N ASP A 1126 14.54 13.31 31.55
CA ASP A 1126 14.37 12.98 32.97
C ASP A 1126 15.67 13.10 33.79
N ASN A 1127 16.82 13.27 33.15
CA ASN A 1127 18.13 13.26 33.83
C ASN A 1127 19.11 14.38 33.38
N LEU A 1128 18.82 15.04 32.27
CA LEU A 1128 19.61 16.15 31.72
C LEU A 1128 18.70 17.35 31.47
N GLU A 1129 19.19 18.53 31.79
CA GLU A 1129 18.49 19.80 31.69
C GLU A 1129 19.29 20.75 30.79
N ILE A 1130 18.66 21.45 29.85
CA ILE A 1130 19.34 22.34 28.91
C ILE A 1130 19.49 23.74 29.52
N GLU A 1131 20.72 24.23 29.70
CA GLU A 1131 20.98 25.57 30.24
C GLU A 1131 21.27 26.61 29.15
N ALA A 1132 21.90 26.20 28.04
CA ALA A 1132 22.25 27.08 26.93
C ALA A 1132 22.44 26.36 25.60
N VAL A 1133 22.19 27.07 24.50
CA VAL A 1133 22.49 26.64 23.12
C VAL A 1133 23.24 27.74 22.36
N LEU A 1134 24.18 27.37 21.50
CA LEU A 1134 24.91 28.30 20.63
C LEU A 1134 24.02 28.73 19.46
N GLU A 1135 23.90 30.03 19.25
CA GLU A 1135 23.03 30.64 18.23
C GLU A 1135 23.52 30.32 16.81
N MET A 1136 22.59 30.30 15.86
CA MET A 1136 22.90 30.17 14.43
C MET A 1136 23.37 31.52 13.88
N PRO A 1137 24.38 31.56 12.99
CA PRO A 1137 24.81 32.81 12.37
C PRO A 1137 23.72 33.33 11.44
N SER A 1138 23.52 34.65 11.41
CA SER A 1138 22.55 35.30 10.53
C SER A 1138 22.99 35.29 9.06
N GLU A 1139 22.06 35.59 8.14
CA GLU A 1139 22.36 35.63 6.70
C GLU A 1139 23.48 36.64 6.34
N GLU A 1140 23.54 37.76 7.05
CA GLU A 1140 24.59 38.78 6.91
C GLU A 1140 25.97 38.28 7.38
N GLU A 1141 26.01 37.46 8.43
CA GLU A 1141 27.23 36.83 8.96
C GLU A 1141 27.71 35.63 8.13
N ILE A 1142 26.78 34.94 7.45
CA ILE A 1142 27.05 33.85 6.50
C ILE A 1142 27.59 34.38 5.16
N GLY A 1143 27.07 35.52 4.69
CA GLY A 1143 27.48 36.18 3.44
C GLY A 1143 26.91 35.57 2.16
N GLU A 1144 27.18 36.21 1.01
CA GLU A 1144 26.57 35.90 -0.30
C GLU A 1144 26.99 34.56 -0.93
N HIS A 1145 28.07 33.95 -0.45
CA HIS A 1145 28.61 32.68 -0.95
C HIS A 1145 28.03 31.47 -0.21
N ARG A 1146 27.41 31.68 0.96
CA ARG A 1146 26.95 30.65 1.91
C ARG A 1146 28.10 29.74 2.36
N VAL A 1147 27.81 28.52 2.81
CA VAL A 1147 28.84 27.57 3.26
C VAL A 1147 29.03 26.39 2.28
N PRO A 1148 30.25 25.86 2.12
CA PRO A 1148 31.52 26.28 2.73
C PRO A 1148 32.03 27.61 2.16
N SER A 1149 32.92 28.28 2.91
CA SER A 1149 33.62 29.49 2.48
C SER A 1149 34.91 29.69 3.29
N PHE A 1150 35.70 30.73 2.98
CA PHE A 1150 36.90 31.08 3.74
C PHE A 1150 36.65 31.37 5.25
N SER A 1151 35.40 31.60 5.65
CA SER A 1151 34.99 31.82 7.05
C SER A 1151 34.22 30.64 7.67
N TYR A 1152 33.94 29.58 6.90
CA TYR A 1152 33.16 28.42 7.33
C TYR A 1152 33.63 27.16 6.59
N PRO A 1153 34.42 26.27 7.22
CA PRO A 1153 35.11 25.19 6.50
C PRO A 1153 34.25 23.96 6.18
N SER A 1154 33.03 23.86 6.70
CA SER A 1154 32.08 22.77 6.43
C SER A 1154 30.83 23.32 5.74
N ASP A 1155 30.07 22.48 5.04
CA ASP A 1155 28.76 22.85 4.50
C ASP A 1155 27.62 22.68 5.53
N HIS A 1156 27.96 22.41 6.80
CA HIS A 1156 27.08 22.40 7.99
C HIS A 1156 27.67 23.32 9.08
N PHE A 1157 26.81 23.91 9.93
CA PHE A 1157 27.22 24.68 11.11
C PHE A 1157 27.40 23.78 12.34
N SER A 1158 28.29 24.13 13.28
CA SER A 1158 28.41 23.38 14.54
C SER A 1158 27.29 23.75 15.52
N LEU A 1159 26.70 22.72 16.13
CA LEU A 1159 25.78 22.85 17.26
C LEU A 1159 26.56 22.74 18.57
N VAL A 1160 26.27 23.58 19.55
CA VAL A 1160 26.88 23.48 20.90
C VAL A 1160 25.83 23.73 21.98
N CYS A 1161 25.73 22.80 22.94
CA CYS A 1161 24.78 22.85 24.04
C CYS A 1161 25.49 22.74 25.40
N ASP A 1162 25.02 23.49 26.39
CA ASP A 1162 25.38 23.31 27.81
C ASP A 1162 24.25 22.58 28.54
N PHE A 1163 24.52 21.35 28.98
CA PHE A 1163 23.60 20.57 29.80
C PHE A 1163 23.99 20.64 31.28
N ARG A 1164 23.00 20.79 32.16
CA ARG A 1164 23.12 20.45 33.59
C ARG A 1164 22.73 18.99 33.79
N VAL A 1165 23.57 18.25 34.52
CA VAL A 1165 23.32 16.86 34.89
C VAL A 1165 22.60 16.81 36.23
N GLY A 1166 21.44 16.15 36.26
CA GLY A 1166 20.59 16.08 37.45
C GLY A 1166 21.28 15.38 38.62
N ARG A 1167 21.07 15.91 39.84
CA ARG A 1167 21.43 15.20 41.07
C ARG A 1167 20.48 14.02 41.28
N CYS A 1168 21.06 12.84 41.46
CA CYS A 1168 20.36 11.65 41.96
C CYS A 1168 19.98 11.78 43.44
#